data_AF-A0A415M927-F1
#
_entry.id   AF-A0A415M927-F1
#
_cell.length_a   1.000
_cell.length_b   1.000
_cell.length_c   1.000
_cell.angle_alpha   90.00
_cell.angle_beta   90.00
_cell.angle_gamma   90.00
#
_symmetry.space_group_name_H-M   'P 1'
#
loop_
_entity.id
_entity.type
_entity.pdbx_description
1 polymer ?
#
loop_
_entity_poly.entity_id
_entity_poly.type
_entity_poly.pdbx_seq_one_letter_code
_entity_poly.pdbx_strand_id
1 'polypeptide(L)'
;MRVFYGLIITAVILMIGACALKAYKKEGALARVVFLYELGAFICGIIFLVYTYVPGITITVLCKGLIMASFDWLLILLMYYTQYYTGMFKGIMGVKVFMIAYSLLETVAFLINTWTRWIFDITDISDDQIIVQFAKGNVLGRLHYVFAYGIMLLLILSYIVMVERMSRFYRFRYFAILILLLAASLLDIMTTWSDSIYDMSMAAFGIMSILIYYLTYRYVPNELIENTFSLIIRDMNSGIICFDNAGRCIYCNGIVKEMYSINDNINEVEHNYASWLHTQTEHDNKKFRQTISVGDERRSFDISYNRVYDDKHSFICDYFIFNDRTEAVELLEYEKFRATHDNLTGLLNKEQFYEETANVVRNDRNHTYCLVCSNIKDFKLVNELFGIEKGDEIIKMQAELIKASSESGYICGRIQNDRFAVCMPKDSFKNEIMQNSIVSMQDRFNNASFKIRVVVGVYDIEDVDEPVSNMCDKAFIASETIKNNYETNIAYYDDKLLKRTLEERRVISEFEGAIEKKEFKMFLQPQVNTHGKAYGAEALVRWQHPERGLLSPFFFIDILETTGLIYKLDMYMWECAAAKLSEWKKKGDTVHYISVNISTKDFYLIDVYEVITSIVKKYDIEPKMLKLEITETALMSDLKKNMEVIKSLRDYGFKIEIDDFGSGYSSLNMLKDISADVLKIDMAFLRATENEVKGQDILETIISLGGKLGMEVITEGVETDKQLIMLTEMGCHIFQGYYFSKPIPVEEFEQKYMNE
;
A
#
# COMPACT_ATOMS: atom_id res chain seq x y z
N MET A 1 73.77 -19.27 -50.59
CA MET A 1 72.30 -19.31 -50.37
C MET A 1 71.90 -20.27 -49.23
N ARG A 2 72.46 -21.49 -49.17
CA ARG A 2 72.22 -22.49 -48.12
C ARG A 2 72.28 -21.98 -46.67
N VAL A 3 73.32 -21.23 -46.30
CA VAL A 3 73.47 -20.66 -44.94
C VAL A 3 72.34 -19.65 -44.61
N PHE A 4 72.03 -18.75 -45.53
CA PHE A 4 70.99 -17.74 -45.34
C PHE A 4 69.61 -18.37 -45.17
N TYR A 5 69.29 -19.35 -46.02
CA TYR A 5 68.04 -20.07 -45.95
C TYR A 5 67.91 -20.93 -44.67
N GLY A 6 68.97 -21.61 -44.24
CA GLY A 6 68.97 -22.32 -42.96
C GLY A 6 68.82 -21.41 -41.74
N LEU A 7 69.38 -20.19 -41.77
CA LEU A 7 69.16 -19.19 -40.71
C LEU A 7 67.68 -18.77 -40.62
N ILE A 8 67.01 -18.58 -41.77
CA ILE A 8 65.57 -18.27 -41.81
C ILE A 8 64.76 -19.40 -41.17
N ILE A 9 64.98 -20.65 -41.60
CA ILE A 9 64.26 -21.80 -41.06
C ILE A 9 64.51 -21.97 -39.57
N THR A 10 65.77 -21.84 -39.13
CA THR A 10 66.13 -21.96 -37.71
C THR A 10 65.43 -20.89 -36.87
N ALA A 11 65.37 -19.64 -37.35
CA ALA A 11 64.65 -18.56 -36.67
C ALA A 11 63.15 -18.86 -36.57
N VAL A 12 62.54 -19.37 -37.65
CA VAL A 12 61.12 -19.78 -37.67
C VAL A 12 60.86 -20.92 -36.67
N ILE A 13 61.71 -21.95 -36.63
CA ILE A 13 61.60 -23.08 -35.69
C ILE A 13 61.66 -22.60 -34.24
N LEU A 14 62.60 -21.72 -33.90
CA LEU A 14 62.73 -21.18 -32.54
C LEU A 14 61.49 -20.38 -32.12
N MET A 15 60.92 -19.58 -33.03
CA MET A 15 59.69 -18.83 -32.76
C MET A 15 58.47 -19.76 -32.59
N ILE A 16 58.31 -20.77 -33.44
CA ILE A 16 57.27 -21.80 -33.32
C ILE A 16 57.38 -22.52 -31.98
N GLY A 17 58.60 -22.93 -31.58
CA GLY A 17 58.83 -23.57 -30.29
C GLY A 17 58.42 -22.69 -29.10
N ALA A 18 58.71 -21.39 -29.15
CA ALA A 18 58.26 -20.44 -28.14
C ALA A 18 56.73 -20.27 -28.11
N CYS A 19 56.07 -20.27 -29.28
CA CYS A 19 54.61 -20.25 -29.37
C CYS A 19 53.99 -21.54 -28.82
N ALA A 20 54.54 -22.72 -29.16
CA ALA A 20 54.08 -24.01 -28.66
C ALA A 20 54.11 -24.09 -27.13
N LEU A 21 55.22 -23.66 -26.50
CA LEU A 21 55.33 -23.62 -25.03
C LEU A 21 54.31 -22.70 -24.37
N LYS A 22 53.97 -21.57 -25.02
CA LYS A 22 52.94 -20.66 -24.52
C LYS A 22 51.53 -21.20 -24.74
N ALA A 23 51.28 -21.85 -25.87
CA ALA A 23 50.02 -22.50 -26.19
C ALA A 23 49.72 -23.67 -25.24
N TYR A 24 50.73 -24.46 -24.85
CA TYR A 24 50.61 -25.56 -23.88
C TYR A 24 50.05 -25.10 -22.53
N LYS A 25 50.37 -23.87 -22.10
CA LYS A 25 49.89 -23.30 -20.82
C LYS A 25 48.43 -22.84 -20.87
N LYS A 26 47.75 -22.91 -22.03
CA LYS A 26 46.36 -22.48 -22.19
C LYS A 26 45.41 -23.67 -22.10
N GLU A 27 44.28 -23.50 -21.43
CA GLU A 27 43.25 -24.53 -21.29
C GLU A 27 42.22 -24.47 -22.44
N GLY A 28 41.63 -25.63 -22.78
CA GLY A 28 40.55 -25.74 -23.77
C GLY A 28 40.87 -26.63 -24.98
N ALA A 29 39.83 -27.03 -25.72
CA ALA A 29 39.96 -27.90 -26.90
C ALA A 29 40.70 -27.20 -28.06
N LEU A 30 40.42 -25.91 -28.29
CA LEU A 30 41.12 -25.10 -29.28
C LEU A 30 42.62 -24.94 -28.95
N ALA A 31 42.96 -24.78 -27.66
CA ALA A 31 44.35 -24.68 -27.21
C ALA A 31 45.15 -25.93 -27.51
N ARG A 32 44.55 -27.11 -27.29
CA ARG A 32 45.17 -28.39 -27.65
C ARG A 32 45.42 -28.51 -29.14
N VAL A 33 44.49 -28.08 -29.98
CA VAL A 33 44.65 -28.13 -31.44
C VAL A 33 45.73 -27.17 -31.92
N VAL A 34 45.78 -25.94 -31.41
CA VAL A 34 46.85 -24.98 -31.73
C VAL A 34 48.21 -25.50 -31.27
N PHE A 35 48.30 -26.06 -30.06
CA PHE A 35 49.53 -26.68 -29.58
C PHE A 35 49.99 -27.85 -30.48
N LEU A 36 49.08 -28.74 -30.87
CA LEU A 36 49.40 -29.86 -31.76
C LEU A 36 49.86 -29.38 -33.14
N TYR A 37 49.23 -28.34 -33.69
CA TYR A 37 49.63 -27.72 -34.95
C TYR A 37 51.05 -27.12 -34.87
N GLU A 38 51.33 -26.32 -33.83
CA GLU A 38 52.65 -25.72 -33.60
C GLU A 38 53.73 -26.79 -33.38
N LEU A 39 53.42 -27.85 -32.63
CA LEU A 39 54.33 -28.98 -32.42
C LEU A 39 54.60 -29.74 -33.73
N GLY A 40 53.57 -29.97 -34.54
CA GLY A 40 53.72 -30.58 -35.87
C GLY A 40 54.59 -29.74 -36.80
N ALA A 41 54.41 -28.42 -36.79
CA ALA A 41 55.21 -27.50 -37.60
C ALA A 41 56.67 -27.44 -37.14
N PHE A 42 56.89 -27.52 -35.82
CA PHE A 42 58.22 -27.60 -35.22
C PHE A 42 58.95 -28.88 -35.65
N ILE A 43 58.30 -30.04 -35.56
CA ILE A 43 58.86 -31.33 -35.99
C ILE A 43 59.16 -31.32 -37.49
N CYS A 44 58.23 -30.82 -38.30
CA CYS A 44 58.43 -30.68 -39.76
C CYS A 44 59.66 -29.80 -40.07
N GLY A 45 59.83 -28.69 -39.34
CA GLY A 45 61.00 -27.80 -39.49
C GLY A 45 62.32 -28.50 -39.19
N ILE A 46 62.37 -29.34 -38.15
CA ILE A 46 63.57 -30.12 -37.82
C ILE A 46 63.89 -31.13 -38.92
N ILE A 47 62.89 -31.88 -39.40
CA ILE A 47 63.07 -32.87 -40.48
C ILE A 47 63.59 -32.16 -41.74
N PHE A 48 63.07 -30.98 -42.03
CA PHE A 48 63.49 -30.17 -43.17
C PHE A 48 64.95 -29.68 -43.03
N LEU A 49 65.37 -29.27 -41.83
CA LEU A 49 66.77 -28.91 -41.57
C LEU A 49 67.69 -30.11 -41.80
N VAL A 50 67.30 -31.31 -41.35
CA VAL A 50 68.04 -32.55 -41.60
C VAL A 50 68.10 -32.85 -43.11
N TYR A 51 67.01 -32.70 -43.84
CA TYR A 51 66.94 -32.86 -45.31
C TYR A 51 67.92 -31.93 -46.05
N THR A 52 68.04 -30.67 -45.61
CA THR A 52 68.91 -29.69 -46.27
C THR A 52 70.39 -29.86 -45.92
N TYR A 53 70.75 -30.38 -44.74
CA TYR A 53 72.13 -30.34 -44.25
C TYR A 53 72.83 -31.69 -44.11
N VAL A 54 72.10 -32.79 -43.95
CA VAL A 54 72.70 -34.12 -43.73
C VAL A 54 72.91 -34.81 -45.08
N PRO A 55 74.16 -35.08 -45.50
CA PRO A 55 74.42 -35.76 -46.76
C PRO A 55 74.14 -37.27 -46.64
N GLY A 56 73.56 -37.85 -47.70
CA GLY A 56 73.39 -39.30 -47.84
C GLY A 56 72.05 -39.69 -48.46
N ILE A 57 72.08 -40.43 -49.57
CA ILE A 57 70.90 -40.77 -50.38
C ILE A 57 69.78 -41.38 -49.53
N THR A 58 70.09 -42.36 -48.68
CA THR A 58 69.08 -43.02 -47.83
C THR A 58 68.44 -42.07 -46.82
N ILE A 59 69.22 -41.15 -46.24
CA ILE A 59 68.73 -40.15 -45.28
C ILE A 59 67.87 -39.12 -46.00
N THR A 60 68.29 -38.66 -47.18
CA THR A 60 67.54 -37.70 -47.99
C THR A 60 66.22 -38.29 -48.49
N VAL A 61 66.18 -39.57 -48.89
CA VAL A 61 64.95 -40.28 -49.27
C VAL A 61 63.98 -40.38 -48.08
N LEU A 62 64.48 -40.77 -46.90
CA LEU A 62 63.68 -40.83 -45.67
C LEU A 62 63.11 -39.46 -45.31
N CYS A 63 63.96 -38.43 -45.26
CA CYS A 63 63.55 -37.08 -44.92
C CYS A 63 62.54 -36.50 -45.92
N LYS A 64 62.70 -36.77 -47.23
CA LYS A 64 61.72 -36.33 -48.24
C LYS A 64 60.35 -36.99 -48.02
N GLY A 65 60.31 -38.29 -47.72
CA GLY A 65 59.08 -39.00 -47.40
C GLY A 65 58.42 -38.50 -46.11
N LEU A 66 59.22 -38.20 -45.09
CA LEU A 66 58.76 -37.60 -43.84
C LEU A 66 58.25 -36.16 -44.01
N ILE A 67 58.85 -35.37 -44.90
CA ILE A 67 58.38 -34.01 -45.24
C ILE A 67 57.00 -34.09 -45.89
N MET A 68 56.82 -34.96 -46.90
CA MET A 68 55.52 -35.17 -47.56
C MET A 68 54.45 -35.59 -46.57
N ALA A 69 54.74 -36.59 -45.72
CA ALA A 69 53.82 -37.01 -44.66
C ALA A 69 53.50 -35.87 -43.68
N SER A 70 54.51 -35.08 -43.27
CA SER A 70 54.33 -33.98 -42.32
C SER A 70 53.42 -32.88 -42.87
N PHE A 71 53.44 -32.61 -44.18
CA PHE A 71 52.53 -31.66 -44.82
C PHE A 71 51.06 -32.11 -44.73
N ASP A 72 50.78 -33.39 -44.96
CA ASP A 72 49.42 -33.93 -44.82
C ASP A 72 48.90 -33.76 -43.39
N TRP A 73 49.73 -34.10 -42.40
CA TRP A 73 49.36 -33.93 -40.99
C TRP A 73 49.18 -32.46 -40.60
N LEU A 74 50.00 -31.54 -41.14
CA LEU A 74 49.83 -30.11 -40.92
C LEU A 74 48.51 -29.59 -41.51
N LEU A 75 48.15 -30.01 -42.72
CA LEU A 75 46.88 -29.63 -43.35
C LEU A 75 45.67 -30.20 -42.59
N ILE A 76 45.76 -31.42 -42.08
CA ILE A 76 44.73 -32.03 -41.22
C ILE A 76 44.59 -31.24 -39.91
N LEU A 77 45.69 -30.91 -39.25
CA LEU A 77 45.69 -30.13 -38.01
C LEU A 77 45.16 -28.71 -38.24
N LEU A 78 45.51 -28.09 -39.38
CA LEU A 78 44.96 -26.80 -39.78
C LEU A 78 43.46 -26.88 -40.01
N MET A 79 42.96 -27.94 -40.63
CA MET A 79 41.52 -28.17 -40.78
C MET A 79 40.81 -28.33 -39.43
N TYR A 80 41.40 -29.05 -38.47
CA TYR A 80 40.86 -29.11 -37.11
C TYR A 80 40.87 -27.74 -36.43
N TYR A 81 41.93 -26.95 -36.61
CA TYR A 81 41.98 -25.58 -36.11
C TYR A 81 40.86 -24.74 -36.74
N THR A 82 40.70 -24.74 -38.07
CA THR A 82 39.62 -24.05 -38.77
C THR A 82 38.25 -24.51 -38.24
N GLN A 83 38.06 -25.79 -37.97
CA GLN A 83 36.81 -26.30 -37.44
C GLN A 83 36.49 -25.75 -36.04
N TYR A 84 37.45 -25.78 -35.12
CA TYR A 84 37.24 -25.26 -33.76
C TYR A 84 37.16 -23.73 -33.73
N TYR A 85 37.95 -23.05 -34.55
CA TYR A 85 38.04 -21.59 -34.61
C TYR A 85 36.81 -20.97 -35.28
N THR A 86 36.31 -21.58 -36.37
CA THR A 86 35.24 -21.01 -37.20
C THR A 86 33.90 -21.71 -37.05
N GLY A 87 33.88 -22.94 -36.50
CA GLY A 87 32.70 -23.80 -36.43
C GLY A 87 32.31 -24.51 -37.73
N MET A 88 32.96 -24.23 -38.86
CA MET A 88 32.77 -24.99 -40.11
C MET A 88 33.22 -26.44 -39.95
N PHE A 89 32.72 -27.35 -40.81
CA PHE A 89 33.04 -28.78 -40.77
C PHE A 89 32.61 -29.53 -39.50
N LYS A 90 31.79 -28.92 -38.63
CA LYS A 90 31.04 -29.65 -37.58
C LYS A 90 30.03 -30.58 -38.26
N GLY A 91 30.21 -31.90 -38.11
CA GLY A 91 29.27 -32.93 -38.60
C GLY A 91 29.82 -33.88 -39.68
N ILE A 92 30.93 -33.55 -40.34
CA ILE A 92 31.49 -34.40 -41.40
C ILE A 92 32.53 -35.38 -40.83
N MET A 93 32.08 -36.32 -39.99
CA MET A 93 32.98 -37.28 -39.32
C MET A 93 33.67 -38.21 -40.32
N GLY A 94 32.97 -38.64 -41.37
CA GLY A 94 33.48 -39.54 -42.40
C GLY A 94 34.70 -38.99 -43.15
N VAL A 95 34.70 -37.70 -43.51
CA VAL A 95 35.84 -37.07 -44.21
C VAL A 95 37.09 -37.02 -43.32
N LYS A 96 36.94 -36.78 -42.01
CA LYS A 96 38.07 -36.75 -41.09
C LYS A 96 38.70 -38.13 -40.89
N VAL A 97 37.86 -39.14 -40.70
CA VAL A 97 38.33 -40.53 -40.56
C VAL A 97 39.04 -40.96 -41.84
N PHE A 98 38.48 -40.60 -43.01
CA PHE A 98 39.12 -40.85 -44.29
C PHE A 98 40.47 -40.14 -44.43
N MET A 99 40.55 -38.85 -44.12
CA MET A 99 41.81 -38.08 -44.22
C MET A 99 42.91 -38.65 -43.30
N ILE A 100 42.56 -39.01 -42.06
CA ILE A 100 43.50 -39.61 -41.12
C ILE A 100 43.94 -40.99 -41.59
N ALA A 101 42.99 -41.84 -42.02
CA ALA A 101 43.31 -43.19 -42.52
C ALA A 101 44.19 -43.13 -43.78
N TYR A 102 43.91 -42.20 -44.70
CA TYR A 102 44.67 -41.99 -45.91
C TYR A 102 46.09 -41.48 -45.60
N SER A 103 46.22 -40.43 -44.77
CA SER A 103 47.52 -39.87 -44.38
C SER A 103 48.36 -40.88 -43.58
N LEU A 104 47.75 -41.72 -42.75
CA LEU A 104 48.45 -42.82 -42.07
C LEU A 104 48.99 -43.85 -43.08
N LEU A 105 48.16 -44.26 -44.04
CA LEU A 105 48.56 -45.20 -45.10
C LEU A 105 49.73 -44.63 -45.93
N GLU A 106 49.64 -43.37 -46.34
CA GLU A 106 50.73 -42.70 -47.06
C GLU A 106 51.98 -42.56 -46.21
N THR A 107 51.87 -42.21 -44.93
CA THR A 107 53.02 -42.12 -44.02
C THR A 107 53.77 -43.46 -43.95
N VAL A 108 53.04 -44.58 -43.79
CA VAL A 108 53.64 -45.92 -43.79
C VAL A 108 54.27 -46.24 -45.14
N ALA A 109 53.62 -45.88 -46.25
CA ALA A 109 54.15 -46.09 -47.59
C ALA A 109 55.45 -45.32 -47.83
N PHE A 110 55.53 -44.06 -47.39
CA PHE A 110 56.74 -43.24 -47.47
C PHE A 110 57.87 -43.76 -46.57
N LEU A 111 57.56 -44.28 -45.38
CA LEU A 111 58.56 -44.92 -44.53
C LEU A 111 59.16 -46.16 -45.20
N ILE A 112 58.31 -47.05 -45.76
CA ILE A 112 58.75 -48.25 -46.49
C ILE A 112 59.58 -47.87 -47.73
N ASN A 113 59.24 -46.77 -48.40
CA ASN A 113 59.96 -46.27 -49.57
C ASN A 113 61.45 -46.02 -49.31
N THR A 114 61.84 -45.73 -48.06
CA THR A 114 63.24 -45.57 -47.65
C THR A 114 64.11 -46.76 -48.06
N TRP A 115 63.54 -47.97 -47.99
CA TRP A 115 64.25 -49.20 -48.35
C TRP A 115 63.85 -49.74 -49.72
N THR A 116 62.58 -49.59 -50.12
CA THR A 116 62.06 -50.21 -51.35
C THR A 116 62.24 -49.35 -52.60
N ARG A 117 62.36 -48.02 -52.46
CA ARG A 117 62.48 -47.04 -53.55
C ARG A 117 61.40 -47.16 -54.64
N TRP A 118 60.25 -47.72 -54.27
CA TRP A 118 59.17 -48.05 -55.20
C TRP A 118 58.26 -46.84 -55.53
N ILE A 119 58.23 -45.82 -54.66
CA ILE A 119 57.44 -44.60 -54.83
C ILE A 119 58.25 -43.52 -55.55
N PHE A 120 59.42 -43.20 -55.00
CA PHE A 120 60.38 -42.27 -55.59
C PHE A 120 61.80 -42.66 -55.16
N ASP A 121 62.78 -42.31 -56.00
CA ASP A 121 64.20 -42.40 -55.68
C ASP A 121 64.88 -41.04 -55.92
N ILE A 122 66.04 -40.85 -55.29
CA ILE A 122 66.86 -39.65 -55.46
C ILE A 122 68.07 -40.04 -56.29
N THR A 123 68.10 -39.57 -57.54
CA THR A 123 69.11 -39.97 -58.53
C THR A 123 70.37 -39.12 -58.51
N ASP A 124 70.26 -37.86 -58.08
CA ASP A 124 71.40 -36.94 -57.98
C ASP A 124 71.26 -35.98 -56.78
N ILE A 125 72.37 -35.74 -56.10
CA ILE A 125 72.50 -34.79 -54.99
C ILE A 125 73.63 -33.83 -55.37
N SER A 126 73.26 -32.66 -55.90
CA SER A 126 74.18 -31.55 -56.13
C SER A 126 74.08 -30.52 -55.01
N ASP A 127 75.02 -29.58 -54.93
CA ASP A 127 75.03 -28.55 -53.86
C ASP A 127 73.78 -27.64 -53.87
N ASP A 128 73.08 -27.55 -55.01
CA ASP A 128 71.90 -26.68 -55.20
C ASP A 128 70.62 -27.39 -55.66
N GLN A 129 70.67 -28.67 -56.08
CA GLN A 129 69.49 -29.44 -56.53
C GLN A 129 69.50 -30.89 -56.02
N ILE A 130 68.31 -31.35 -55.59
CA ILE A 130 68.02 -32.76 -55.29
C ILE A 130 66.92 -33.19 -56.27
N ILE A 131 67.28 -34.01 -57.25
CA ILE A 131 66.33 -34.47 -58.28
C ILE A 131 65.57 -35.68 -57.74
N VAL A 132 64.28 -35.51 -57.51
CA VAL A 132 63.38 -36.58 -57.08
C VAL A 132 62.73 -37.22 -58.30
N GLN A 133 63.08 -38.47 -58.60
CA GLN A 133 62.49 -39.21 -59.70
C GLN A 133 61.40 -40.16 -59.19
N PHE A 134 60.14 -39.85 -59.52
CA PHE A 134 59.02 -40.75 -59.23
C PHE A 134 59.06 -41.98 -60.14
N ALA A 135 58.82 -43.16 -59.58
CA ALA A 135 58.83 -44.41 -60.32
C ALA A 135 57.77 -44.41 -61.44
N LYS A 136 58.16 -44.75 -62.68
CA LYS A 136 57.23 -44.81 -63.83
C LYS A 136 56.11 -45.81 -63.55
N GLY A 137 54.86 -45.31 -63.49
CA GLY A 137 53.65 -46.12 -63.28
C GLY A 137 53.14 -46.14 -61.84
N ASN A 138 53.84 -45.54 -60.86
CA ASN A 138 53.33 -45.47 -59.49
C ASN A 138 52.32 -44.33 -59.34
N VAL A 139 51.10 -44.69 -58.94
CA VAL A 139 49.97 -43.77 -58.77
C VAL A 139 50.02 -43.07 -57.40
N LEU A 140 50.63 -43.69 -56.39
CA LEU A 140 50.58 -43.22 -55.00
C LEU A 140 51.21 -41.84 -54.82
N GLY A 141 52.38 -41.59 -55.41
CA GLY A 141 53.06 -40.29 -55.32
C GLY A 141 52.29 -39.15 -55.99
N ARG A 142 51.49 -39.43 -57.02
CA ARG A 142 50.62 -38.42 -57.66
C ARG A 142 49.35 -38.18 -56.85
N LEU A 143 48.82 -39.21 -56.19
CA LEU A 143 47.64 -39.09 -55.33
C LEU A 143 47.92 -38.21 -54.11
N HIS A 144 49.13 -38.27 -53.53
CA HIS A 144 49.55 -37.37 -52.45
C HIS A 144 49.32 -35.89 -52.80
N TYR A 145 49.82 -35.43 -53.95
CA TYR A 145 49.61 -34.03 -54.38
C TYR A 145 48.14 -33.70 -54.60
N VAL A 146 47.35 -34.62 -55.19
CA VAL A 146 45.90 -34.41 -55.37
C VAL A 146 45.19 -34.27 -54.02
N PHE A 147 45.58 -35.08 -53.03
CA PHE A 147 45.04 -35.04 -51.68
C PHE A 147 45.40 -33.73 -50.96
N ALA A 148 46.69 -33.37 -50.93
CA ALA A 148 47.19 -32.17 -50.26
C ALA A 148 46.58 -30.88 -50.84
N TYR A 149 46.62 -30.70 -52.18
CA TYR A 149 46.03 -29.51 -52.82
C TYR A 149 44.51 -29.50 -52.72
N GLY A 150 43.84 -30.66 -52.70
CA GLY A 150 42.41 -30.76 -52.48
C GLY A 150 41.98 -30.21 -51.11
N ILE A 151 42.69 -30.58 -50.04
CA ILE A 151 42.45 -30.05 -48.69
C ILE A 151 42.77 -28.55 -48.64
N MET A 152 43.87 -28.14 -49.26
CA MET A 152 44.29 -26.74 -49.28
C MET A 152 43.23 -25.84 -49.96
N LEU A 153 42.67 -26.28 -51.08
CA LEU A 153 41.57 -25.60 -51.76
C LEU A 153 40.32 -25.50 -50.88
N LEU A 154 39.94 -26.59 -50.19
CA LEU A 154 38.82 -26.58 -49.25
C LEU A 154 39.04 -25.58 -48.11
N LEU A 155 40.25 -25.49 -47.56
CA LEU A 155 40.59 -24.52 -46.52
C LEU A 155 40.49 -23.09 -47.04
N ILE A 156 41.05 -22.80 -48.23
CA ILE A 156 40.98 -21.48 -48.87
C ILE A 156 39.51 -21.04 -49.05
N LEU A 157 38.68 -21.91 -49.64
CA LEU A 157 37.25 -21.63 -49.82
C LEU A 157 36.54 -21.37 -48.49
N SER A 158 36.88 -22.16 -47.46
CA SER A 158 36.31 -21.99 -46.13
C SER A 158 36.64 -20.62 -45.52
N TYR A 159 37.89 -20.17 -45.63
CA TYR A 159 38.29 -18.86 -45.10
C TYR A 159 37.70 -17.69 -45.91
N ILE A 160 37.50 -17.83 -47.23
CA ILE A 160 36.77 -16.85 -48.04
C ILE A 160 35.35 -16.64 -47.49
N VAL A 161 34.62 -17.73 -47.28
CA VAL A 161 33.25 -17.67 -46.72
C VAL A 161 33.24 -17.01 -45.32
N MET A 162 34.25 -17.28 -44.49
CA MET A 162 34.35 -16.68 -43.17
C MET A 162 34.66 -15.18 -43.20
N VAL A 163 35.49 -14.73 -44.13
CA VAL A 163 35.76 -13.30 -44.32
C VAL A 163 34.46 -12.54 -44.63
N GLU A 164 33.60 -13.09 -45.49
CA GLU A 164 32.34 -12.44 -45.84
C GLU A 164 31.33 -12.41 -44.68
N ARG A 165 31.17 -13.54 -43.97
CA ARG A 165 30.15 -13.69 -42.91
C ARG A 165 30.45 -12.92 -41.62
N MET A 166 31.72 -12.65 -41.33
CA MET A 166 32.12 -12.10 -40.03
C MET A 166 31.98 -10.57 -39.97
N SER A 167 31.68 -10.05 -38.78
CA SER A 167 31.56 -8.60 -38.58
C SER A 167 32.88 -7.88 -38.82
N ARG A 168 32.82 -6.59 -39.14
CA ARG A 168 33.98 -5.76 -39.50
C ARG A 168 35.15 -5.89 -38.50
N PHE A 169 34.84 -5.98 -37.20
CA PHE A 169 35.82 -6.09 -36.12
C PHE A 169 36.60 -7.43 -36.12
N TYR A 170 36.03 -8.51 -36.64
CA TYR A 170 36.62 -9.86 -36.61
C TYR A 170 37.09 -10.35 -37.99
N ARG A 171 36.62 -9.71 -39.08
CA ARG A 171 36.97 -10.05 -40.47
C ARG A 171 38.48 -10.11 -40.73
N PHE A 172 39.25 -9.21 -40.11
CA PHE A 172 40.70 -9.13 -40.28
C PHE A 172 41.43 -10.44 -39.93
N ARG A 173 40.96 -11.17 -38.90
CA ARG A 173 41.59 -12.41 -38.42
C ARG A 173 41.56 -13.50 -39.52
N TYR A 174 40.41 -13.66 -40.16
CA TYR A 174 40.21 -14.66 -41.19
C TYR A 174 40.91 -14.29 -42.49
N PHE A 175 40.93 -12.99 -42.81
CA PHE A 175 41.60 -12.47 -43.99
C PHE A 175 43.12 -12.67 -43.94
N ALA A 176 43.74 -12.46 -42.78
CA ALA A 176 45.17 -12.67 -42.60
C ALA A 176 45.60 -14.14 -42.79
N ILE A 177 44.79 -15.09 -42.30
CA ILE A 177 45.04 -16.53 -42.49
C ILE A 177 44.85 -16.93 -43.96
N LEU A 178 43.82 -16.39 -44.63
CA LEU A 178 43.55 -16.64 -46.05
C LEU A 178 44.72 -16.22 -46.95
N ILE A 179 45.27 -15.02 -46.74
CA ILE A 179 46.42 -14.51 -47.52
C ILE A 179 47.62 -15.45 -47.37
N LEU A 180 47.93 -15.88 -46.15
CA LEU A 180 49.05 -16.79 -45.92
C LEU A 180 48.83 -18.16 -46.53
N LEU A 181 47.59 -18.68 -46.53
CA LEU A 181 47.26 -19.94 -47.19
C LEU A 181 47.47 -19.85 -48.71
N LEU A 182 47.03 -18.75 -49.33
CA LEU A 182 47.27 -18.50 -50.76
C LEU A 182 48.77 -18.37 -51.06
N ALA A 183 49.51 -17.62 -50.25
CA ALA A 183 50.96 -17.47 -50.42
C ALA A 183 51.71 -18.80 -50.26
N ALA A 184 51.38 -19.60 -49.25
CA ALA A 184 51.97 -20.91 -49.02
C ALA A 184 51.68 -21.87 -50.19
N SER A 185 50.44 -21.88 -50.68
CA SER A 185 50.04 -22.69 -51.83
C SER A 185 50.80 -22.35 -53.11
N LEU A 186 51.01 -21.05 -53.38
CA LEU A 186 51.74 -20.59 -54.55
C LEU A 186 53.22 -20.97 -54.45
N LEU A 187 53.84 -20.77 -53.29
CA LEU A 187 55.25 -21.11 -53.05
C LEU A 187 55.50 -22.61 -53.18
N ASP A 188 54.58 -23.45 -52.69
CA ASP A 188 54.68 -24.92 -52.78
C ASP A 188 54.58 -25.45 -54.23
N ILE A 189 53.73 -24.82 -55.05
CA ILE A 189 53.65 -25.14 -56.49
C ILE A 189 54.97 -24.74 -57.19
N MET A 190 55.52 -23.57 -56.87
CA MET A 190 56.78 -23.10 -57.44
C MET A 190 57.97 -23.98 -57.04
N THR A 191 58.01 -24.49 -55.82
CA THR A 191 59.10 -25.37 -55.35
C THR A 191 58.99 -26.76 -55.98
N THR A 192 57.78 -27.28 -56.16
CA THR A 192 57.55 -28.55 -56.86
C THR A 192 57.96 -28.50 -58.34
N TRP A 193 57.89 -27.33 -59.00
CA TRP A 193 58.31 -27.18 -60.41
C TRP A 193 59.81 -26.92 -60.60
N SER A 194 60.50 -26.41 -59.57
CA SER A 194 61.89 -25.94 -59.70
C SER A 194 62.94 -26.96 -59.24
N ASP A 195 62.53 -28.09 -58.65
CA ASP A 195 63.41 -29.13 -58.06
C ASP A 195 64.50 -28.57 -57.12
N SER A 196 64.22 -27.40 -56.54
CA SER A 196 65.13 -26.68 -55.65
C SER A 196 65.17 -27.33 -54.26
N ILE A 197 66.35 -27.36 -53.64
CA ILE A 197 66.51 -27.76 -52.23
C ILE A 197 65.86 -26.73 -51.28
N TYR A 198 65.67 -25.49 -51.76
CA TYR A 198 65.15 -24.37 -50.98
C TYR A 198 63.63 -24.27 -51.12
N ASP A 199 62.89 -24.95 -50.25
CA ASP A 199 61.42 -24.90 -50.17
C ASP A 199 60.93 -23.70 -49.33
N MET A 200 60.56 -22.60 -50.00
CA MET A 200 60.10 -21.40 -49.30
C MET A 200 58.68 -21.54 -48.72
N SER A 201 57.91 -22.55 -49.13
CA SER A 201 56.56 -22.80 -48.60
C SER A 201 56.61 -23.11 -47.09
N MET A 202 57.68 -23.77 -46.63
CA MET A 202 57.85 -24.14 -45.23
C MET A 202 57.97 -22.92 -44.31
N ALA A 203 58.68 -21.89 -44.76
CA ALA A 203 58.73 -20.62 -44.03
C ALA A 203 57.34 -19.97 -43.93
N ALA A 204 56.54 -20.05 -45.00
CA ALA A 204 55.17 -19.53 -45.01
C ALA A 204 54.25 -20.29 -44.04
N PHE A 205 54.30 -21.62 -43.99
CA PHE A 205 53.55 -22.43 -43.00
C PHE A 205 54.01 -22.16 -41.57
N GLY A 206 55.31 -21.96 -41.36
CA GLY A 206 55.85 -21.60 -40.05
C GLY A 206 55.40 -20.21 -39.57
N ILE A 207 55.39 -19.21 -40.46
CA ILE A 207 54.84 -17.88 -40.17
C ILE A 207 53.33 -17.96 -39.89
N MET A 208 52.60 -18.79 -40.65
CA MET A 208 51.18 -19.04 -40.43
C MET A 208 50.90 -19.62 -39.04
N SER A 209 51.75 -20.51 -38.54
CA SER A 209 51.69 -21.05 -37.18
C SER A 209 51.72 -19.95 -36.13
N ILE A 210 52.75 -19.09 -36.20
CA ILE A 210 52.90 -17.94 -35.28
C ILE A 210 51.69 -17.01 -35.33
N LEU A 211 51.17 -16.76 -36.54
CA LEU A 211 49.99 -15.90 -36.73
C LEU A 211 48.72 -16.51 -36.11
N ILE A 212 48.52 -17.83 -36.27
CA ILE A 212 47.39 -18.56 -35.69
C ILE A 212 47.38 -18.39 -34.17
N TYR A 213 48.53 -18.54 -33.50
CA TYR A 213 48.64 -18.30 -32.07
C TYR A 213 48.26 -16.85 -31.68
N TYR A 214 48.80 -15.85 -32.38
CA TYR A 214 48.55 -14.45 -32.09
C TYR A 214 47.07 -14.07 -32.25
N LEU A 215 46.45 -14.45 -33.38
CA LEU A 215 45.06 -14.14 -33.69
C LEU A 215 44.06 -14.87 -32.77
N THR A 216 44.46 -16.02 -32.22
CA THR A 216 43.61 -16.78 -31.30
C THR A 216 43.65 -16.21 -29.89
N TYR A 217 44.82 -15.83 -29.37
CA TYR A 217 44.98 -15.57 -27.93
C TYR A 217 45.33 -14.14 -27.54
N ARG A 218 45.81 -13.30 -28.47
CA ARG A 218 46.32 -11.97 -28.12
C ARG A 218 45.56 -10.82 -28.79
N TYR A 219 44.90 -11.08 -29.90
CA TYR A 219 44.23 -10.05 -30.66
C TYR A 219 42.84 -9.71 -30.08
N VAL A 220 42.68 -8.49 -29.56
CA VAL A 220 41.40 -7.88 -29.19
C VAL A 220 41.23 -6.59 -30.01
N PRO A 221 40.09 -6.34 -30.67
CA PRO A 221 39.89 -5.11 -31.44
C PRO A 221 39.71 -3.90 -30.50
N ASN A 222 40.60 -2.90 -30.58
CA ASN A 222 40.51 -1.69 -29.75
C ASN A 222 39.19 -0.94 -29.96
N GLU A 223 38.69 -0.87 -31.20
CA GLU A 223 37.40 -0.24 -31.51
C GLU A 223 36.21 -0.90 -30.77
N LEU A 224 36.28 -2.20 -30.47
CA LEU A 224 35.23 -2.88 -29.71
C LEU A 224 35.23 -2.42 -28.25
N ILE A 225 36.41 -2.24 -27.68
CA ILE A 225 36.59 -1.79 -26.30
C ILE A 225 36.06 -0.36 -26.15
N GLU A 226 36.47 0.56 -27.04
CA GLU A 226 36.04 1.95 -27.03
C GLU A 226 34.52 2.09 -27.19
N ASN A 227 33.92 1.38 -28.16
CA ASN A 227 32.47 1.40 -28.37
C ASN A 227 31.69 0.81 -27.17
N THR A 228 32.22 -0.23 -26.54
CA THR A 228 31.57 -0.84 -25.36
C THR A 228 31.60 0.11 -24.16
N PHE A 229 32.74 0.78 -23.91
CA PHE A 229 32.81 1.80 -22.85
C PHE A 229 31.88 2.99 -23.13
N SER A 230 31.78 3.43 -24.39
CA SER A 230 30.85 4.50 -24.76
C SER A 230 29.39 4.15 -24.47
N LEU A 231 28.98 2.90 -24.74
CA LEU A 231 27.62 2.41 -24.43
C LEU A 231 27.37 2.32 -22.92
N ILE A 232 28.29 1.75 -22.16
CA ILE A 232 28.16 1.63 -20.69
C ILE A 232 28.01 3.02 -20.04
N ILE A 233 28.79 4.00 -20.50
CA ILE A 233 28.71 5.38 -20.00
C ILE A 233 27.35 6.02 -20.31
N ARG A 234 26.72 5.68 -21.44
CA ARG A 234 25.38 6.16 -21.79
C ARG A 234 24.30 5.52 -20.89
N ASP A 235 24.41 4.24 -20.59
CA ASP A 235 23.40 3.51 -19.79
C ASP A 235 23.44 3.88 -18.30
N MET A 236 24.56 4.37 -17.78
CA MET A 236 24.72 4.74 -16.37
C MET A 236 23.88 5.95 -15.90
N ASN A 237 23.13 6.61 -16.81
CA ASN A 237 22.36 7.84 -16.57
C ASN A 237 23.09 8.89 -15.72
N SER A 238 24.41 8.93 -15.81
CA SER A 238 25.30 9.80 -15.05
C SER A 238 25.95 10.78 -16.01
N GLY A 239 25.95 12.07 -15.66
CA GLY A 239 26.72 13.06 -16.40
C GLY A 239 28.21 12.81 -16.20
N ILE A 240 29.00 12.79 -17.28
CA ILE A 240 30.46 12.66 -17.19
C ILE A 240 31.12 13.76 -18.01
N ILE A 241 32.06 14.44 -17.38
CA ILE A 241 32.96 15.38 -18.04
C ILE A 241 34.41 15.15 -17.61
N CYS A 242 35.32 15.18 -18.58
CA CYS A 242 36.74 14.96 -18.37
C CYS A 242 37.55 16.09 -18.99
N PHE A 243 38.61 16.52 -18.30
CA PHE A 243 39.53 17.58 -18.69
C PHE A 243 40.96 17.04 -18.76
N ASP A 244 41.73 17.46 -19.77
CA ASP A 244 43.15 17.13 -19.87
C ASP A 244 44.00 17.91 -18.84
N ASN A 245 45.31 17.64 -18.86
CA ASN A 245 46.27 18.33 -18.00
C ASN A 245 46.42 19.84 -18.26
N ALA A 246 45.94 20.33 -19.40
CA ALA A 246 45.89 21.75 -19.76
C ALA A 246 44.52 22.39 -19.44
N GLY A 247 43.58 21.62 -18.87
CA GLY A 247 42.23 22.07 -18.53
C GLY A 247 41.25 22.10 -19.71
N ARG A 248 41.59 21.48 -20.84
CA ARG A 248 40.69 21.38 -22.01
C ARG A 248 39.74 20.20 -21.85
N CYS A 249 38.48 20.38 -22.23
CA CYS A 249 37.47 19.33 -22.14
C CYS A 249 37.73 18.26 -23.22
N ILE A 250 38.11 17.05 -22.79
CA ILE A 250 38.39 15.91 -23.67
C ILE A 250 37.16 15.03 -23.90
N TYR A 251 36.21 15.04 -22.96
CA TYR A 251 35.00 14.25 -23.06
C TYR A 251 33.89 14.91 -22.25
N CYS A 252 32.70 15.01 -22.85
CA CYS A 252 31.49 15.48 -22.19
C CYS A 252 30.31 14.73 -22.81
N ASN A 253 29.60 13.96 -21.99
CA ASN A 253 28.46 13.18 -22.47
C ASN A 253 27.20 14.05 -22.62
N GLY A 254 26.19 13.51 -23.32
CA GLY A 254 24.96 14.26 -23.63
C GLY A 254 24.21 14.77 -22.40
N ILE A 255 24.24 14.01 -21.30
CA ILE A 255 23.55 14.35 -20.05
C ILE A 255 24.06 15.67 -19.46
N VAL A 256 25.40 15.87 -19.41
CA VAL A 256 25.98 17.14 -18.93
C VAL A 256 25.69 18.28 -19.91
N LYS A 257 25.71 18.01 -21.21
CA LYS A 257 25.40 19.02 -22.24
C LYS A 257 23.98 19.55 -22.12
N GLU A 258 23.01 18.67 -21.89
CA GLU A 258 21.61 19.03 -21.64
C GLU A 258 21.46 19.78 -20.32
N MET A 259 22.06 19.28 -19.24
CA MET A 259 21.98 19.88 -17.90
C MET A 259 22.44 21.35 -17.87
N TYR A 260 23.55 21.65 -18.52
CA TYR A 260 24.12 23.00 -18.56
C TYR A 260 23.70 23.79 -19.81
N SER A 261 22.76 23.28 -20.61
CA SER A 261 22.31 23.91 -21.87
C SER A 261 23.49 24.32 -22.78
N ILE A 262 24.52 23.47 -22.85
CA ILE A 262 25.74 23.77 -23.59
C ILE A 262 25.47 23.59 -25.09
N ASN A 263 25.20 24.68 -25.80
CA ASN A 263 25.09 24.72 -27.25
C ASN A 263 26.47 24.71 -27.91
N ASP A 264 27.09 23.53 -28.11
CA ASP A 264 28.39 23.29 -28.78
C ASP A 264 29.60 24.15 -28.34
N ASN A 265 29.44 25.09 -27.41
CA ASN A 265 30.45 26.03 -26.97
C ASN A 265 31.15 25.49 -25.72
N ILE A 266 32.08 24.55 -25.96
CA ILE A 266 32.88 23.87 -24.94
C ILE A 266 33.69 24.86 -24.07
N ASN A 267 33.97 26.07 -24.58
CA ASN A 267 34.75 27.10 -23.90
C ASN A 267 34.14 27.56 -22.56
N GLU A 268 32.81 27.58 -22.44
CA GLU A 268 32.12 27.98 -21.20
C GLU A 268 32.39 26.96 -20.09
N VAL A 269 32.45 25.68 -20.45
CA VAL A 269 32.68 24.59 -19.51
C VAL A 269 34.12 24.56 -19.04
N GLU A 270 35.07 24.81 -19.94
CA GLU A 270 36.48 24.97 -19.60
C GLU A 270 36.71 26.19 -18.70
N HIS A 271 36.01 27.30 -18.96
CA HIS A 271 36.07 28.50 -18.12
C HIS A 271 35.51 28.23 -16.72
N ASN A 272 34.35 27.58 -16.62
CA ASN A 272 33.73 27.22 -15.34
C ASN A 272 34.61 26.25 -14.54
N TYR A 273 35.24 25.28 -15.21
CA TYR A 273 36.21 24.39 -14.59
C TYR A 273 37.44 25.13 -14.07
N ALA A 274 38.03 26.04 -14.86
CA ALA A 274 39.17 26.85 -14.43
C ALA A 274 38.81 27.72 -13.22
N SER A 275 37.65 28.37 -13.25
CA SER A 275 37.15 29.18 -12.14
C SER A 275 36.93 28.34 -10.88
N TRP A 276 36.29 27.17 -11.01
CA TRP A 276 36.10 26.23 -9.91
C TRP A 276 37.43 25.75 -9.33
N LEU A 277 38.41 25.41 -10.17
CA LEU A 277 39.73 24.96 -9.74
C LEU A 277 40.45 26.02 -8.90
N HIS A 278 40.35 27.29 -9.26
CA HIS A 278 40.93 28.41 -8.50
C HIS A 278 40.32 28.59 -7.10
N THR A 279 39.08 28.13 -6.89
CA THR A 279 38.43 28.16 -5.57
C THR A 279 38.82 27.00 -4.66
N GLN A 280 39.56 26.01 -5.16
CA GLN A 280 39.95 24.83 -4.39
C GLN A 280 41.33 25.02 -3.75
N THR A 281 41.41 24.80 -2.43
CA THR A 281 42.66 24.83 -1.65
C THR A 281 43.46 23.52 -1.73
N GLU A 282 42.77 22.40 -1.97
CA GLU A 282 43.33 21.06 -2.11
C GLU A 282 42.73 20.37 -3.34
N HIS A 283 43.60 19.68 -4.09
CA HIS A 283 43.27 19.05 -5.38
C HIS A 283 43.10 17.53 -5.29
N ASP A 284 42.47 17.07 -4.21
CA ASP A 284 42.16 15.66 -3.97
C ASP A 284 40.74 15.31 -4.45
N ASN A 285 40.46 14.01 -4.55
CA ASN A 285 39.14 13.49 -4.92
C ASN A 285 38.07 13.99 -3.93
N LYS A 286 36.95 14.53 -4.46
CA LYS A 286 35.90 15.16 -3.67
C LYS A 286 34.52 14.67 -4.07
N LYS A 287 33.63 14.58 -3.09
CA LYS A 287 32.20 14.36 -3.31
C LYS A 287 31.42 15.51 -2.69
N PHE A 288 30.54 16.12 -3.46
CA PHE A 288 29.69 17.21 -3.00
C PHE A 288 28.32 17.15 -3.67
N ARG A 289 27.35 17.86 -3.11
CA ARG A 289 25.97 17.91 -3.61
C ARG A 289 25.68 19.27 -4.17
N GLN A 290 24.95 19.31 -5.27
CA GLN A 290 24.49 20.54 -5.87
C GLN A 290 23.08 20.37 -6.39
N THR A 291 22.23 21.36 -6.13
CA THR A 291 20.92 21.47 -6.76
C THR A 291 21.01 22.52 -7.85
N ILE A 292 20.64 22.16 -9.06
CA ILE A 292 20.64 23.03 -10.24
C ILE A 292 19.18 23.22 -10.64
N SER A 293 18.76 24.48 -10.78
CA SER A 293 17.45 24.82 -11.33
C SER A 293 17.59 25.04 -12.84
N VAL A 294 16.91 24.23 -13.64
CA VAL A 294 16.86 24.38 -15.11
C VAL A 294 15.42 24.74 -15.49
N GLY A 295 15.17 26.03 -15.74
CA GLY A 295 13.80 26.54 -15.89
C GLY A 295 13.00 26.44 -14.58
N ASP A 296 11.81 25.83 -14.63
CA ASP A 296 10.96 25.57 -13.46
C ASP A 296 11.30 24.26 -12.72
N GLU A 297 12.16 23.40 -13.29
CA GLU A 297 12.55 22.12 -12.67
C GLU A 297 13.78 22.28 -11.77
N ARG A 298 13.71 21.71 -10.55
CA ARG A 298 14.85 21.60 -9.63
C ARG A 298 15.40 20.19 -9.71
N ARG A 299 16.68 20.07 -10.09
CA ARG A 299 17.38 18.78 -10.11
C ARG A 299 18.48 18.73 -9.07
N SER A 300 18.56 17.63 -8.33
CA SER A 300 19.58 17.41 -7.30
C SER A 300 20.58 16.37 -7.78
N PHE A 301 21.88 16.71 -7.68
CA PHE A 301 22.97 15.84 -8.12
C PHE A 301 23.96 15.56 -6.99
N ASP A 302 24.44 14.31 -6.94
CA ASP A 302 25.66 13.94 -6.21
C ASP A 302 26.83 13.98 -7.21
N ILE A 303 27.77 14.91 -7.01
CA ILE A 303 28.91 15.15 -7.91
C ILE A 303 30.18 14.57 -7.29
N SER A 304 30.88 13.73 -8.05
CA SER A 304 32.18 13.16 -7.67
C SER A 304 33.29 13.69 -8.59
N TYR A 305 34.20 14.48 -8.03
CA TYR A 305 35.42 14.94 -8.67
C TYR A 305 36.56 13.97 -8.38
N ASN A 306 37.31 13.58 -9.42
CA ASN A 306 38.49 12.74 -9.29
C ASN A 306 39.64 13.23 -10.16
N ARG A 307 40.84 13.13 -9.62
CA ARG A 307 42.10 13.45 -10.31
C ARG A 307 42.93 12.20 -10.56
N VAL A 308 43.42 12.05 -11.78
CA VAL A 308 44.17 10.86 -12.23
C VAL A 308 45.64 11.17 -12.42
N TYR A 309 46.51 10.27 -11.94
CA TYR A 309 47.96 10.35 -12.04
C TYR A 309 48.53 9.11 -12.75
N ASP A 310 49.71 9.25 -13.37
CA ASP A 310 50.47 8.13 -13.91
C ASP A 310 51.30 7.40 -12.83
N ASP A 311 51.96 6.30 -13.20
CA ASP A 311 52.82 5.51 -12.29
C ASP A 311 53.99 6.34 -11.70
N LYS A 312 54.33 7.46 -12.31
CA LYS A 312 55.37 8.40 -11.88
C LYS A 312 54.80 9.59 -11.10
N HIS A 313 53.52 9.54 -10.72
CA HIS A 313 52.79 10.61 -10.03
C HIS A 313 52.66 11.91 -10.83
N SER A 314 52.74 11.85 -12.15
CA SER A 314 52.46 12.97 -13.05
C SER A 314 50.96 13.07 -13.30
N PHE A 315 50.41 14.28 -13.23
CA PHE A 315 49.00 14.55 -13.47
C PHE A 315 48.60 14.23 -14.93
N ILE A 316 47.53 13.46 -15.11
CA ILE A 316 46.99 13.06 -16.41
C ILE A 316 45.75 13.88 -16.76
N CYS A 317 44.69 13.76 -15.95
CA CYS A 317 43.40 14.35 -16.23
C CYS A 317 42.52 14.46 -14.98
N ASP A 318 41.52 15.33 -15.05
CA ASP A 318 40.46 15.46 -14.05
C ASP A 318 39.13 15.02 -14.66
N TYR A 319 38.27 14.39 -13.88
CA TYR A 319 36.92 14.07 -14.32
C TYR A 319 35.87 14.24 -13.22
N PHE A 320 34.65 14.59 -13.63
CA PHE A 320 33.49 14.70 -12.77
C PHE A 320 32.43 13.71 -13.21
N ILE A 321 31.79 13.08 -12.23
CA ILE A 321 30.61 12.24 -12.40
C ILE A 321 29.44 12.90 -11.67
N PHE A 322 28.37 13.19 -12.40
CA PHE A 322 27.12 13.76 -11.91
C PHE A 322 26.09 12.64 -11.83
N ASN A 323 25.70 12.24 -10.62
CA ASN A 323 24.65 11.24 -10.43
C ASN A 323 23.33 11.95 -10.07
N ASP A 324 22.30 11.76 -10.89
CA ASP A 324 20.97 12.34 -10.64
C ASP A 324 20.28 11.62 -9.48
N ARG A 325 19.82 12.39 -8.50
CA ARG A 325 19.08 11.91 -7.32
C ARG A 325 17.76 12.66 -7.13
N THR A 326 17.28 13.33 -8.16
CA THR A 326 16.07 14.16 -8.10
C THR A 326 14.87 13.31 -7.70
N GLU A 327 14.62 12.20 -8.39
CA GLU A 327 13.52 11.26 -8.09
C GLU A 327 13.61 10.73 -6.64
N ALA A 328 14.81 10.39 -6.16
CA ALA A 328 15.00 9.92 -4.79
C ALA A 328 14.72 11.00 -3.74
N VAL A 329 15.00 12.27 -4.05
CA VAL A 329 14.70 13.40 -3.17
C VAL A 329 13.20 13.70 -3.16
N GLU A 330 12.58 13.77 -4.34
CA GLU A 330 11.13 13.99 -4.48
C GLU A 330 10.32 12.87 -3.81
N LEU A 331 10.72 11.61 -4.00
CA LEU A 331 10.09 10.47 -3.34
C LEU A 331 10.22 10.57 -1.82
N LEU A 332 11.38 10.94 -1.30
CA LEU A 332 11.59 11.11 0.14
C LEU A 332 10.73 12.26 0.71
N GLU A 333 10.60 13.37 0.00
CA GLU A 333 9.72 14.47 0.38
C GLU A 333 8.24 14.06 0.37
N TYR A 334 7.83 13.32 -0.66
CA TYR A 334 6.50 12.75 -0.76
C TYR A 334 6.20 11.75 0.37
N GLU A 335 7.15 10.87 0.70
CA GLU A 335 7.02 9.94 1.83
C GLU A 335 6.90 10.67 3.16
N LYS A 336 7.72 11.71 3.40
CA LYS A 336 7.62 12.57 4.59
C LYS A 336 6.26 13.26 4.68
N PHE A 337 5.75 13.78 3.57
CA PHE A 337 4.42 14.38 3.54
C PHE A 337 3.34 13.36 3.89
N ARG A 338 3.36 12.16 3.28
CA ARG A 338 2.39 11.08 3.58
C ARG A 338 2.45 10.58 5.01
N ALA A 339 3.63 10.59 5.63
CA ALA A 339 3.79 10.18 7.02
C ALA A 339 3.15 11.17 8.01
N THR A 340 2.96 12.43 7.60
CA THR A 340 2.54 13.53 8.48
C THR A 340 1.17 14.13 8.11
N HIS A 341 0.69 13.91 6.87
CA HIS A 341 -0.53 14.52 6.33
C HIS A 341 -1.52 13.47 5.82
N ASP A 342 -2.81 13.80 5.88
CA ASP A 342 -3.89 13.03 5.26
C ASP A 342 -3.89 13.25 3.74
N ASN A 343 -3.82 12.17 2.96
CA ASN A 343 -3.71 12.24 1.50
C ASN A 343 -4.90 12.90 0.79
N LEU A 344 -6.10 12.84 1.39
CA LEU A 344 -7.31 13.35 0.76
C LEU A 344 -7.45 14.86 0.94
N THR A 345 -7.14 15.34 2.14
CA THR A 345 -7.39 16.71 2.57
C THR A 345 -6.13 17.58 2.59
N GLY A 346 -4.96 16.97 2.69
CA GLY A 346 -3.68 17.65 2.91
C GLY A 346 -3.62 18.42 4.24
N LEU A 347 -4.48 18.09 5.21
CA LEU A 347 -4.31 18.48 6.62
C LEU A 347 -3.35 17.51 7.31
N LEU A 348 -2.95 17.80 8.55
CA LEU A 348 -2.21 16.83 9.35
C LEU A 348 -3.02 15.55 9.52
N ASN A 349 -2.35 14.40 9.49
CA ASN A 349 -2.97 13.15 9.91
C ASN A 349 -3.13 13.11 11.44
N LYS A 350 -3.81 12.07 11.94
CA LYS A 350 -4.11 11.90 13.35
C LYS A 350 -2.85 11.92 14.23
N GLU A 351 -1.83 11.17 13.85
CA GLU A 351 -0.59 11.01 14.61
C GLU A 351 0.17 12.34 14.71
N GLN A 352 0.38 13.02 13.58
CA GLN A 352 1.09 14.30 13.55
C GLN A 352 0.28 15.40 14.27
N PHE A 353 -1.04 15.42 14.10
CA PHE A 353 -1.89 16.38 14.81
C PHE A 353 -1.75 16.25 16.33
N TYR A 354 -1.72 15.02 16.86
CA TYR A 354 -1.54 14.79 18.30
C TYR A 354 -0.16 15.24 18.78
N GLU A 355 0.89 14.93 18.02
CA GLU A 355 2.25 15.32 18.37
C GLU A 355 2.42 16.84 18.39
N GLU A 356 2.02 17.53 17.32
CA GLU A 356 2.11 19.00 17.22
C GLU A 356 1.27 19.68 18.30
N THR A 357 0.03 19.22 18.53
CA THR A 357 -0.85 19.77 19.56
C THR A 357 -0.24 19.61 20.95
N ALA A 358 0.26 18.43 21.27
CA ALA A 358 0.90 18.17 22.56
C ALA A 358 2.17 19.01 22.74
N ASN A 359 2.91 19.28 21.67
CA ASN A 359 4.10 20.12 21.72
C ASN A 359 3.74 21.59 21.96
N VAL A 360 2.78 22.14 21.22
CA VAL A 360 2.37 23.55 21.37
C VAL A 360 1.80 23.83 22.75
N VAL A 361 0.86 23.00 23.20
CA VAL A 361 0.17 23.20 24.50
C VAL A 361 1.14 23.03 25.68
N ARG A 362 2.10 22.10 25.61
CA ARG A 362 3.08 21.91 26.69
C ARG A 362 4.20 22.95 26.71
N ASN A 363 4.57 23.48 25.55
CA ASN A 363 5.65 24.47 25.44
C ASN A 363 5.23 25.88 25.88
N ASP A 364 3.94 26.23 25.78
CA ASP A 364 3.41 27.52 26.23
C ASP A 364 2.27 27.37 27.25
N ARG A 365 2.64 26.97 28.47
CA ARG A 365 1.68 26.75 29.58
C ARG A 365 0.96 28.02 30.06
N ASN A 366 1.42 29.20 29.67
CA ASN A 366 0.79 30.47 30.06
C ASN A 366 -0.32 30.89 29.08
N HIS A 367 -0.37 30.28 27.91
CA HIS A 367 -1.42 30.50 26.92
C HIS A 367 -2.54 29.47 27.09
N THR A 368 -3.78 29.91 26.95
CA THR A 368 -4.93 29.00 27.01
C THR A 368 -5.32 28.59 25.61
N TYR A 369 -5.57 27.29 25.44
CA TYR A 369 -5.94 26.69 24.17
C TYR A 369 -7.29 26.00 24.29
N CYS A 370 -7.99 25.88 23.18
CA CYS A 370 -9.15 25.02 23.06
C CYS A 370 -9.00 24.09 21.86
N LEU A 371 -9.64 22.93 21.98
CA LEU A 371 -9.73 21.94 20.94
C LEU A 371 -11.14 21.96 20.37
N VAL A 372 -11.23 22.24 19.07
CA VAL A 372 -12.47 22.30 18.33
C VAL A 372 -12.54 21.08 17.43
N CYS A 373 -13.46 20.17 17.73
CA CYS A 373 -13.65 18.94 16.96
C CYS A 373 -14.98 18.99 16.21
N SER A 374 -14.97 18.67 14.93
CA SER A 374 -16.16 18.67 14.09
C SER A 374 -16.44 17.30 13.48
N ASN A 375 -17.72 16.99 13.28
CA ASN A 375 -18.22 15.74 12.72
C ASN A 375 -19.41 16.00 11.80
N ILE A 376 -19.55 15.23 10.72
CA ILE A 376 -20.70 15.32 9.82
C ILE A 376 -21.75 14.29 10.26
N LYS A 377 -22.93 14.74 10.70
CA LYS A 377 -24.02 13.82 11.07
C LYS A 377 -24.45 12.99 9.86
N ASP A 378 -24.68 11.70 10.11
CA ASP A 378 -25.13 10.72 9.12
C ASP A 378 -24.25 10.66 7.85
N PHE A 379 -22.94 10.93 7.96
CA PHE A 379 -22.02 10.87 6.82
C PHE A 379 -22.00 9.49 6.13
N LYS A 380 -22.23 8.41 6.89
CA LYS A 380 -22.38 7.07 6.31
C LYS A 380 -23.56 7.00 5.33
N LEU A 381 -24.70 7.61 5.68
CA LEU A 381 -25.87 7.68 4.82
C LEU A 381 -25.57 8.49 3.55
N VAL A 382 -24.75 9.54 3.65
CA VAL A 382 -24.28 10.30 2.48
C VAL A 382 -23.52 9.40 1.52
N ASN A 383 -22.58 8.59 2.01
CA ASN A 383 -21.83 7.64 1.18
C ASN A 383 -22.74 6.58 0.56
N GLU A 384 -23.75 6.11 1.31
CA GLU A 384 -24.71 5.10 0.83
C GLU A 384 -25.66 5.66 -0.25
N LEU A 385 -26.08 6.92 -0.15
CA LEU A 385 -26.99 7.56 -1.09
C LEU A 385 -26.31 8.13 -2.33
N PHE A 386 -25.12 8.72 -2.18
CA PHE A 386 -24.45 9.51 -3.23
C PHE A 386 -23.10 8.96 -3.67
N GLY A 387 -22.61 7.88 -3.03
CA GLY A 387 -21.33 7.25 -3.33
C GLY A 387 -20.13 7.90 -2.63
N ILE A 388 -19.03 7.16 -2.57
CA ILE A 388 -17.80 7.54 -1.86
C ILE A 388 -17.16 8.80 -2.47
N GLU A 389 -17.17 8.95 -3.79
CA GLU A 389 -16.60 10.13 -4.46
C GLU A 389 -17.25 11.44 -4.00
N LYS A 390 -18.58 11.42 -3.79
CA LYS A 390 -19.30 12.59 -3.29
C LYS A 390 -19.01 12.85 -1.82
N GLY A 391 -18.85 11.79 -1.03
CA GLY A 391 -18.34 11.85 0.34
C GLY A 391 -16.97 12.54 0.40
N ASP A 392 -16.04 12.12 -0.44
CA ASP A 392 -14.69 12.68 -0.51
C ASP A 392 -14.68 14.17 -0.89
N GLU A 393 -15.59 14.61 -1.76
CA GLU A 393 -15.78 16.03 -2.11
C GLU A 393 -16.21 16.87 -0.89
N ILE A 394 -17.12 16.35 -0.06
CA ILE A 394 -17.57 17.00 1.17
C ILE A 394 -16.41 17.15 2.15
N ILE A 395 -15.65 16.07 2.33
CA ILE A 395 -14.48 16.05 3.21
C ILE A 395 -13.42 17.06 2.76
N LYS A 396 -13.14 17.13 1.45
CA LYS A 396 -12.23 18.13 0.89
C LYS A 396 -12.73 19.55 1.13
N MET A 397 -14.02 19.80 0.96
CA MET A 397 -14.61 21.11 1.20
C MET A 397 -14.48 21.55 2.66
N GLN A 398 -14.71 20.64 3.61
CA GLN A 398 -14.51 20.93 5.03
C GLN A 398 -13.06 21.27 5.33
N ALA A 399 -12.12 20.50 4.77
CA ALA A 399 -10.69 20.75 4.94
C ALA A 399 -10.26 22.10 4.38
N GLU A 400 -10.74 22.49 3.20
CA GLU A 400 -10.50 23.80 2.58
C GLU A 400 -11.01 24.94 3.46
N LEU A 401 -12.20 24.80 4.04
CA LEU A 401 -12.76 25.79 4.96
C LEU A 401 -11.94 25.92 6.24
N ILE A 402 -11.52 24.78 6.82
CA ILE A 402 -10.64 24.78 8.00
C ILE A 402 -9.35 25.52 7.66
N LYS A 403 -8.68 25.18 6.55
CA LYS A 403 -7.44 25.84 6.09
C LYS A 403 -7.63 27.35 5.88
N ALA A 404 -8.72 27.76 5.23
CA ALA A 404 -9.01 29.17 4.96
C ALA A 404 -9.29 29.97 6.23
N SER A 405 -9.84 29.33 7.27
CA SER A 405 -10.10 29.94 8.58
C SER A 405 -8.93 29.87 9.56
N SER A 406 -7.84 29.19 9.20
CA SER A 406 -6.70 28.97 10.08
C SER A 406 -5.74 30.16 10.07
N GLU A 407 -5.42 30.67 11.26
CA GLU A 407 -4.38 31.69 11.44
C GLU A 407 -3.02 31.05 11.78
N SER A 408 -1.97 31.86 11.74
CA SER A 408 -0.63 31.44 12.18
C SER A 408 -0.67 30.92 13.62
N GLY A 409 -0.31 29.66 13.83
CA GLY A 409 -0.30 29.00 15.14
C GLY A 409 -1.47 28.05 15.39
N TYR A 410 -2.43 27.92 14.47
CA TYR A 410 -3.48 26.92 14.57
C TYR A 410 -2.95 25.59 14.03
N ILE A 411 -3.33 24.50 14.68
CA ILE A 411 -2.98 23.14 14.27
C ILE A 411 -4.25 22.49 13.79
N CYS A 412 -4.26 21.99 12.56
CA CYS A 412 -5.46 21.45 11.93
C CYS A 412 -5.19 20.03 11.42
N GLY A 413 -6.05 19.09 11.79
CA GLY A 413 -5.89 17.68 11.44
C GLY A 413 -7.20 16.99 11.13
N ARG A 414 -7.10 15.96 10.29
CA ARG A 414 -8.19 15.00 10.07
C ARG A 414 -7.93 13.79 10.97
N ILE A 415 -8.84 13.55 11.92
CA ILE A 415 -8.65 12.53 12.95
C ILE A 415 -9.10 11.16 12.45
N GLN A 416 -10.31 11.07 11.88
CA GLN A 416 -10.87 9.81 11.41
C GLN A 416 -12.11 10.07 10.53
N ASN A 417 -12.21 9.45 9.35
CA ASN A 417 -13.41 9.55 8.49
C ASN A 417 -13.85 11.02 8.26
N ASP A 418 -15.00 11.41 8.79
CA ASP A 418 -15.62 12.74 8.75
C ASP A 418 -15.29 13.62 9.97
N ARG A 419 -14.35 13.19 10.80
CA ARG A 419 -13.93 13.87 12.03
C ARG A 419 -12.67 14.71 11.79
N PHE A 420 -12.77 15.98 12.12
CA PHE A 420 -11.68 16.95 12.06
C PHE A 420 -11.44 17.57 13.43
N ALA A 421 -10.21 17.99 13.69
CA ALA A 421 -9.84 18.70 14.90
C ALA A 421 -8.97 19.91 14.57
N VAL A 422 -9.19 20.99 15.34
CA VAL A 422 -8.39 22.20 15.30
C VAL A 422 -7.99 22.56 16.73
N CYS A 423 -6.69 22.69 16.98
CA CYS A 423 -6.17 23.30 18.21
C CYS A 423 -5.88 24.77 17.93
N MET A 424 -6.45 25.66 18.73
CA MET A 424 -6.29 27.11 18.58
C MET A 424 -6.25 27.80 19.95
N PRO A 425 -5.71 29.02 20.05
CA PRO A 425 -5.85 29.84 21.24
C PRO A 425 -7.32 30.03 21.63
N LYS A 426 -7.63 29.93 22.92
CA LYS A 426 -9.01 30.00 23.43
C LYS A 426 -9.68 31.34 23.08
N ASP A 427 -8.94 32.44 23.17
CA ASP A 427 -9.44 33.79 22.86
C ASP A 427 -9.73 34.01 21.36
N SER A 428 -9.15 33.17 20.50
CA SER A 428 -9.41 33.19 19.05
C SER A 428 -10.73 32.51 18.69
N PHE A 429 -11.22 31.60 19.53
CA PHE A 429 -12.47 30.89 19.25
C PHE A 429 -13.69 31.79 19.50
N LYS A 430 -14.40 32.11 18.42
CA LYS A 430 -15.64 32.90 18.45
C LYS A 430 -16.81 32.10 17.87
N ASN A 431 -17.81 31.82 18.71
CA ASN A 431 -19.00 31.05 18.33
C ASN A 431 -19.68 31.57 17.06
N GLU A 432 -19.83 32.89 16.90
CA GLU A 432 -20.48 33.49 15.73
C GLU A 432 -19.73 33.20 14.42
N ILE A 433 -18.38 33.28 14.44
CA ILE A 433 -17.56 33.02 13.26
C ILE A 433 -17.62 31.54 12.89
N MET A 434 -17.56 30.65 13.89
CA MET A 434 -17.66 29.22 13.69
C MET A 434 -19.05 28.83 13.15
N GLN A 435 -20.12 29.38 13.73
CA GLN A 435 -21.49 29.15 13.28
C GLN A 435 -21.69 29.59 11.82
N ASN A 436 -21.19 30.78 11.44
CA ASN A 436 -21.26 31.26 10.06
C ASN A 436 -20.48 30.36 9.09
N SER A 437 -19.33 29.83 9.51
CA SER A 437 -18.52 28.90 8.71
C SER A 437 -19.23 27.58 8.50
N ILE A 438 -19.89 27.05 9.54
CA ILE A 438 -20.72 25.85 9.46
C ILE A 438 -21.89 26.07 8.50
N VAL A 439 -22.65 27.15 8.66
CA VAL A 439 -23.81 27.45 7.79
C VAL A 439 -23.38 27.59 6.33
N SER A 440 -22.30 28.32 6.06
CA SER A 440 -21.73 28.48 4.71
C SER A 440 -21.35 27.13 4.08
N MET A 441 -20.79 26.20 4.86
CA MET A 441 -20.51 24.84 4.40
C MET A 441 -21.78 24.07 4.07
N GLN A 442 -22.78 24.13 4.95
CA GLN A 442 -24.05 23.45 4.78
C GLN A 442 -24.82 23.96 3.55
N ASP A 443 -24.76 25.27 3.29
CA ASP A 443 -25.42 25.89 2.13
C ASP A 443 -24.74 25.54 0.80
N ARG A 444 -23.41 25.38 0.78
CA ARG A 444 -22.69 24.94 -0.43
C ARG A 444 -23.04 23.51 -0.86
N PHE A 445 -23.50 22.67 0.07
CA PHE A 445 -23.91 21.30 -0.19
C PHE A 445 -25.42 21.07 -0.19
N ASN A 446 -26.21 22.14 -0.05
CA ASN A 446 -27.66 22.06 0.00
C ASN A 446 -28.21 21.58 -1.36
N ASN A 447 -28.59 20.31 -1.44
CA ASN A 447 -29.39 19.80 -2.55
C ASN A 447 -30.85 19.72 -2.10
N ALA A 448 -31.80 19.87 -3.03
CA ALA A 448 -33.24 19.93 -2.74
C ALA A 448 -33.78 18.68 -1.98
N SER A 449 -33.00 17.59 -1.93
CA SER A 449 -33.37 16.32 -1.32
C SER A 449 -32.55 15.92 -0.09
N PHE A 450 -31.44 16.59 0.22
CA PHE A 450 -30.58 16.21 1.37
C PHE A 450 -29.76 17.40 1.90
N LYS A 451 -29.82 17.63 3.21
CA LYS A 451 -29.06 18.68 3.91
C LYS A 451 -27.96 18.07 4.75
N ILE A 452 -26.71 18.48 4.50
CA ILE A 452 -25.58 18.06 5.32
C ILE A 452 -25.61 18.81 6.65
N ARG A 453 -25.32 18.11 7.74
CA ARG A 453 -25.22 18.71 9.07
C ARG A 453 -23.86 18.51 9.68
N VAL A 454 -23.16 19.61 9.95
CA VAL A 454 -21.89 19.62 10.68
C VAL A 454 -22.17 20.00 12.12
N VAL A 455 -21.69 19.19 13.05
CA VAL A 455 -21.71 19.50 14.49
C VAL A 455 -20.30 19.71 14.98
N VAL A 456 -20.15 20.61 15.94
CA VAL A 456 -18.88 21.01 16.53
C VAL A 456 -18.97 20.86 18.03
N GLY A 457 -17.94 20.24 18.60
CA GLY A 457 -17.72 20.16 20.02
C GLY A 457 -16.44 20.88 20.41
N VAL A 458 -16.47 21.59 21.52
CA VAL A 458 -15.35 22.40 22.00
C VAL A 458 -14.92 21.87 23.36
N TYR A 459 -13.63 21.59 23.52
CA TYR A 459 -13.00 21.30 24.79
C TYR A 459 -11.98 22.38 25.11
N ASP A 460 -12.21 23.13 26.19
CA ASP A 460 -11.20 24.03 26.73
C ASP A 460 -10.11 23.19 27.40
N ILE A 461 -8.85 23.39 27.02
CA ILE A 461 -7.75 22.58 27.54
C ILE A 461 -7.42 23.05 28.96
N GLU A 462 -7.83 22.24 29.95
CA GLU A 462 -7.61 22.51 31.37
C GLU A 462 -6.34 21.83 31.90
N ASP A 463 -6.03 20.63 31.40
CA ASP A 463 -4.84 19.86 31.75
C ASP A 463 -3.93 19.69 30.52
N VAL A 464 -2.82 20.42 30.49
CA VAL A 464 -1.84 20.40 29.40
C VAL A 464 -1.08 19.07 29.29
N ASP A 465 -1.09 18.25 30.34
CA ASP A 465 -0.41 16.96 30.39
C ASP A 465 -1.35 15.79 29.99
N GLU A 466 -2.64 16.06 29.78
CA GLU A 466 -3.60 15.08 29.25
C GLU A 466 -3.24 14.66 27.80
N PRO A 467 -3.37 13.37 27.45
CA PRO A 467 -3.20 12.95 26.05
C PRO A 467 -4.20 13.65 25.12
N VAL A 468 -3.71 14.22 24.02
CA VAL A 468 -4.55 14.93 23.02
C VAL A 468 -5.67 14.05 22.46
N SER A 469 -5.47 12.72 22.42
CA SER A 469 -6.53 11.77 22.07
C SER A 469 -7.75 11.89 22.99
N ASN A 470 -7.54 12.02 24.29
CA ASN A 470 -8.62 12.15 25.27
C ASN A 470 -9.29 13.53 25.17
N MET A 471 -8.50 14.58 24.91
CA MET A 471 -9.03 15.92 24.63
C MET A 471 -9.96 15.91 23.40
N CYS A 472 -9.55 15.25 22.31
CA CYS A 472 -10.39 15.02 21.13
C CYS A 472 -11.68 14.28 21.49
N ASP A 473 -11.59 13.19 22.26
CA ASP A 473 -12.76 12.40 22.66
C ASP A 473 -13.76 13.23 23.48
N LYS A 474 -13.28 14.06 24.41
CA LYS A 474 -14.13 15.01 25.16
C LYS A 474 -14.85 15.99 24.24
N ALA A 475 -14.13 16.59 23.29
CA ALA A 475 -14.74 17.48 22.30
C ALA A 475 -15.76 16.73 21.41
N PHE A 476 -15.47 15.52 20.95
CA PHE A 476 -16.44 14.72 20.18
C PHE A 476 -17.69 14.37 21.00
N ILE A 477 -17.54 13.99 22.28
CA ILE A 477 -18.66 13.75 23.20
C ILE A 477 -19.55 14.99 23.30
N ALA A 478 -18.96 16.18 23.42
CA ALA A 478 -19.73 17.43 23.41
C ALA A 478 -20.54 17.59 22.11
N SER A 479 -19.93 17.34 20.95
CA SER A 479 -20.63 17.42 19.65
C SER A 479 -21.78 16.39 19.53
N GLU A 480 -21.68 15.25 20.22
CA GLU A 480 -22.72 14.21 20.22
C GLU A 480 -23.96 14.61 21.04
N THR A 481 -23.83 15.54 22.00
CA THR A 481 -24.96 16.06 22.79
C THR A 481 -25.97 16.85 21.96
N ILE A 482 -25.53 17.35 20.81
CA ILE A 482 -26.38 18.07 19.86
C ILE A 482 -27.30 17.06 19.17
N LYS A 483 -28.43 16.76 19.83
CA LYS A 483 -29.50 15.87 19.38
C LYS A 483 -30.72 16.71 19.00
N ASN A 484 -31.25 16.53 17.79
CA ASN A 484 -32.56 17.05 17.30
C ASN A 484 -32.87 18.55 17.40
N ASN A 485 -32.00 19.39 17.99
CA ASN A 485 -32.10 20.84 17.91
C ASN A 485 -31.37 21.33 16.66
N TYR A 486 -32.10 21.81 15.65
CA TYR A 486 -31.54 22.28 14.37
C TYR A 486 -30.98 23.72 14.43
N GLU A 487 -31.19 24.43 15.53
CA GLU A 487 -30.72 25.82 15.70
C GLU A 487 -29.28 25.87 16.24
N THR A 488 -28.82 24.81 16.90
CA THR A 488 -27.50 24.76 17.56
C THR A 488 -26.57 23.76 16.86
N ASN A 489 -25.38 24.21 16.49
CA ASN A 489 -24.34 23.37 15.86
C ASN A 489 -23.05 23.27 16.69
N ILE A 490 -22.96 23.99 17.81
CA ILE A 490 -21.77 24.05 18.67
C ILE A 490 -22.17 23.65 20.10
N ALA A 491 -21.38 22.79 20.73
CA ALA A 491 -21.55 22.38 22.13
C ALA A 491 -20.21 22.39 22.85
N TYR A 492 -20.20 22.82 24.11
CA TYR A 492 -19.01 22.79 24.96
C TYR A 492 -19.02 21.52 25.79
N TYR A 493 -17.84 20.93 25.95
CA TYR A 493 -17.65 19.83 26.88
C TYR A 493 -17.75 20.35 28.32
N ASP A 494 -18.49 19.62 29.14
CA ASP A 494 -18.42 19.70 30.59
C ASP A 494 -18.29 18.29 31.17
N ASP A 495 -17.75 18.16 32.39
CA ASP A 495 -17.57 16.85 33.02
C ASP A 495 -18.90 16.15 33.38
N LYS A 496 -20.02 16.87 33.41
CA LYS A 496 -21.34 16.27 33.63
C LYS A 496 -21.79 15.50 32.39
N LEU A 497 -21.43 15.95 31.18
CA LEU A 497 -21.73 15.30 29.91
C LEU A 497 -21.04 13.94 29.79
N LEU A 498 -19.75 13.85 30.15
CA LEU A 498 -19.05 12.56 30.16
C LEU A 498 -19.69 11.59 31.16
N LYS A 499 -19.96 12.05 32.39
CA LYS A 499 -20.62 11.22 33.41
C LYS A 499 -21.98 10.74 32.94
N ARG A 500 -22.81 11.61 32.36
CA ARG A 500 -24.11 11.25 31.79
C ARG A 500 -23.97 10.23 30.67
N THR A 501 -23.04 10.43 29.74
CA THR A 501 -22.80 9.51 28.61
C THR A 501 -22.34 8.13 29.09
N LEU A 502 -21.47 8.08 30.09
CA LEU A 502 -21.02 6.83 30.71
C LEU A 502 -22.16 6.12 31.43
N GLU A 503 -23.00 6.85 32.17
CA GLU A 503 -24.19 6.28 32.81
C GLU A 503 -25.22 5.78 31.79
N GLU A 504 -25.46 6.52 30.69
CA GLU A 504 -26.29 6.09 29.57
C GLU A 504 -25.81 4.74 29.02
N ARG A 505 -24.52 4.62 28.70
CA ARG A 505 -23.93 3.36 28.21
C ARG A 505 -24.04 2.23 29.22
N ARG A 506 -23.83 2.52 30.51
CA ARG A 506 -23.94 1.52 31.59
C ARG A 506 -25.36 0.96 31.66
N VAL A 507 -26.38 1.83 31.75
CA VAL A 507 -27.80 1.42 31.79
C VAL A 507 -28.15 0.57 30.58
N ILE A 508 -27.76 0.97 29.37
CA ILE A 508 -28.00 0.20 28.13
C ILE A 508 -27.34 -1.19 28.22
N SER A 509 -26.09 -1.26 28.69
CA SER A 509 -25.33 -2.51 28.74
C SER A 509 -25.86 -3.52 29.76
N GLU A 510 -26.46 -3.02 30.85
CA GLU A 510 -26.99 -3.85 31.94
C GLU A 510 -28.47 -4.23 31.73
N PHE A 511 -29.20 -3.45 30.93
CA PHE A 511 -30.66 -3.51 30.79
C PHE A 511 -31.21 -4.91 30.46
N GLU A 512 -30.70 -5.57 29.42
CA GLU A 512 -31.23 -6.88 29.02
C GLU A 512 -30.98 -7.94 30.10
N GLY A 513 -29.78 -7.95 30.68
CA GLY A 513 -29.44 -8.84 31.80
C GLY A 513 -30.28 -8.56 33.05
N ALA A 514 -30.62 -7.29 33.31
CA ALA A 514 -31.46 -6.89 34.44
C ALA A 514 -32.91 -7.36 34.28
N ILE A 515 -33.47 -7.34 33.05
CA ILE A 515 -34.78 -7.95 32.75
C ILE A 515 -34.75 -9.46 33.00
N GLU A 516 -33.75 -10.16 32.44
CA GLU A 516 -33.64 -11.63 32.58
C GLU A 516 -33.51 -12.08 34.04
N LYS A 517 -32.75 -11.31 34.84
CA LYS A 517 -32.57 -11.55 36.28
C LYS A 517 -33.75 -11.06 37.14
N LYS A 518 -34.80 -10.51 36.52
CA LYS A 518 -35.99 -9.94 37.20
C LYS A 518 -35.63 -8.88 38.23
N GLU A 519 -34.63 -8.04 37.92
CA GLU A 519 -34.19 -6.94 38.77
C GLU A 519 -35.16 -5.75 38.71
N PHE A 520 -35.88 -5.58 37.58
CA PHE A 520 -37.01 -4.66 37.51
C PHE A 520 -38.19 -5.24 38.30
N LYS A 521 -38.65 -4.48 39.30
CA LYS A 521 -39.74 -4.83 40.22
C LYS A 521 -40.91 -3.88 40.03
N MET A 522 -42.11 -4.45 40.10
CA MET A 522 -43.35 -3.69 40.14
C MET A 522 -43.63 -3.25 41.57
N PHE A 523 -43.77 -1.94 41.76
CA PHE A 523 -44.32 -1.34 42.97
C PHE A 523 -45.72 -0.85 42.64
N LEU A 524 -46.60 -0.83 43.63
CA LEU A 524 -47.99 -0.41 43.48
C LEU A 524 -48.23 0.84 44.30
N GLN A 525 -48.80 1.86 43.68
CA GLN A 525 -49.31 3.03 44.39
C GLN A 525 -50.85 2.97 44.43
N PRO A 526 -51.48 2.92 45.62
CA PRO A 526 -52.91 2.74 45.74
C PRO A 526 -53.69 3.95 45.22
N GLN A 527 -54.75 3.67 44.46
CA GLN A 527 -55.78 4.63 44.06
C GLN A 527 -57.01 4.40 44.95
N VAL A 528 -57.31 5.38 45.80
CA VAL A 528 -58.23 5.21 46.94
C VAL A 528 -59.39 6.19 46.90
N ASN A 529 -60.49 5.85 47.57
CA ASN A 529 -61.55 6.80 47.87
C ASN A 529 -61.18 7.75 49.02
N THR A 530 -62.09 8.68 49.33
CA THR A 530 -61.95 9.64 50.45
C THR A 530 -61.69 9.01 51.83
N HIS A 531 -62.07 7.74 52.01
CA HIS A 531 -61.91 7.00 53.27
C HIS A 531 -60.66 6.11 53.28
N GLY A 532 -59.85 6.11 52.21
CA GLY A 532 -58.64 5.30 52.09
C GLY A 532 -58.85 3.87 51.59
N LYS A 533 -60.07 3.51 51.17
CA LYS A 533 -60.34 2.20 50.54
C LYS A 533 -59.79 2.20 49.11
N ALA A 534 -58.94 1.23 48.78
CA ALA A 534 -58.38 1.08 47.44
C ALA A 534 -59.39 0.51 46.46
N TYR A 535 -59.41 1.06 45.24
CA TYR A 535 -60.09 0.46 44.09
C TYR A 535 -59.11 -0.27 43.16
N GLY A 536 -57.84 0.10 43.23
CA GLY A 536 -56.77 -0.44 42.39
C GLY A 536 -55.45 0.25 42.73
N ALA A 537 -54.47 0.11 41.84
CA ALA A 537 -53.18 0.76 41.99
C ALA A 537 -52.50 1.03 40.65
N GLU A 538 -51.69 2.08 40.61
CA GLU A 538 -50.75 2.30 39.52
C GLU A 538 -49.50 1.43 39.70
N ALA A 539 -49.10 0.73 38.64
CA ALA A 539 -47.86 -0.04 38.57
C ALA A 539 -46.69 0.86 38.20
N LEU A 540 -45.79 1.05 39.16
CA LEU A 540 -44.60 1.85 39.02
C LEU A 540 -43.36 0.95 39.04
N VAL A 541 -42.57 1.03 37.98
CA VAL A 541 -41.33 0.26 37.89
C VAL A 541 -40.27 0.80 38.84
N ARG A 542 -39.52 -0.09 39.49
CA ARG A 542 -38.28 0.20 40.23
C ARG A 542 -37.21 -0.79 39.83
N TRP A 543 -35.96 -0.35 39.73
CA TRP A 543 -34.85 -1.26 39.42
C TRP A 543 -34.10 -1.61 40.70
N GLN A 544 -34.22 -2.86 41.14
CA GLN A 544 -33.47 -3.42 42.26
C GLN A 544 -32.07 -3.81 41.78
N HIS A 545 -31.18 -2.81 41.65
CA HIS A 545 -29.83 -3.02 41.17
C HIS A 545 -28.97 -3.72 42.25
N PRO A 546 -28.14 -4.72 41.88
CA PRO A 546 -27.35 -5.51 42.84
C PRO A 546 -26.36 -4.67 43.67
N GLU A 547 -25.67 -3.72 43.03
CA GLU A 547 -24.69 -2.86 43.71
C GLU A 547 -25.25 -1.52 44.23
N ARG A 548 -26.17 -0.88 43.49
CA ARG A 548 -26.67 0.47 43.76
C ARG A 548 -27.95 0.50 44.59
N GLY A 549 -28.54 -0.65 44.89
CA GLY A 549 -29.83 -0.73 45.58
C GLY A 549 -31.01 -0.34 44.68
N LEU A 550 -32.06 0.19 45.29
CA LEU A 550 -33.31 0.51 44.59
C LEU A 550 -33.20 1.84 43.82
N LEU A 551 -33.25 1.77 42.49
CA LEU A 551 -33.20 2.93 41.60
C LEU A 551 -34.61 3.36 41.17
N SER A 552 -34.83 4.68 41.19
CA SER A 552 -36.05 5.33 40.69
C SER A 552 -36.08 5.36 39.15
N PRO A 553 -37.26 5.31 38.51
CA PRO A 553 -37.43 5.42 37.05
C PRO A 553 -36.70 6.61 36.43
N PHE A 554 -36.58 7.74 37.15
CA PHE A 554 -35.83 8.92 36.71
C PHE A 554 -34.38 8.62 36.25
N PHE A 555 -33.76 7.55 36.77
CA PHE A 555 -32.40 7.19 36.40
C PHE A 555 -32.28 6.44 35.07
N PHE A 556 -33.35 5.83 34.55
CA PHE A 556 -33.25 4.92 33.41
C PHE A 556 -34.34 5.09 32.35
N ILE A 557 -35.53 5.62 32.67
CA ILE A 557 -36.63 5.75 31.70
C ILE A 557 -36.23 6.62 30.50
N ASP A 558 -35.74 7.84 30.73
CA ASP A 558 -35.29 8.74 29.65
C ASP A 558 -34.23 8.07 28.73
N ILE A 559 -33.36 7.26 29.32
CA ILE A 559 -32.29 6.56 28.59
C ILE A 559 -32.90 5.47 27.73
N LEU A 560 -33.80 4.65 28.27
CA LEU A 560 -34.49 3.59 27.53
C LEU A 560 -35.40 4.15 26.45
N GLU A 561 -36.06 5.28 26.71
CA GLU A 561 -36.84 5.98 25.69
C GLU A 561 -35.91 6.46 24.58
N THR A 562 -34.91 7.28 24.88
CA THR A 562 -34.00 7.86 23.86
C THR A 562 -33.28 6.79 23.03
N THR A 563 -33.01 5.61 23.60
CA THR A 563 -32.35 4.47 22.93
C THR A 563 -33.32 3.51 22.25
N GLY A 564 -34.63 3.68 22.42
CA GLY A 564 -35.65 2.80 21.83
C GLY A 564 -35.78 1.44 22.50
N LEU A 565 -35.32 1.30 23.74
CA LEU A 565 -35.40 0.07 24.54
C LEU A 565 -36.62 0.04 25.47
N ILE A 566 -37.34 1.16 25.64
CA ILE A 566 -38.45 1.30 26.59
C ILE A 566 -39.55 0.26 26.40
N TYR A 567 -39.92 -0.07 25.16
CA TYR A 567 -40.98 -1.05 24.87
C TYR A 567 -40.70 -2.42 25.49
N LYS A 568 -39.43 -2.84 25.63
CA LYS A 568 -39.07 -4.11 26.28
C LYS A 568 -39.39 -4.08 27.77
N LEU A 569 -39.15 -2.93 28.41
CA LEU A 569 -39.47 -2.72 29.82
C LEU A 569 -40.98 -2.69 30.02
N ASP A 570 -41.70 -1.94 29.18
CA ASP A 570 -43.15 -1.80 29.29
C ASP A 570 -43.85 -3.14 29.06
N MET A 571 -43.45 -3.92 28.05
CA MET A 571 -43.93 -5.30 27.84
C MET A 571 -43.69 -6.19 29.07
N TYR A 572 -42.51 -6.11 29.68
CA TYR A 572 -42.19 -6.86 30.89
C TYR A 572 -43.10 -6.43 32.07
N MET A 573 -43.34 -5.13 32.22
CA MET A 573 -44.23 -4.59 33.25
C MET A 573 -45.70 -4.96 33.03
N TRP A 574 -46.19 -4.93 31.78
CA TRP A 574 -47.53 -5.37 31.42
C TRP A 574 -47.73 -6.85 31.72
N GLU A 575 -46.74 -7.70 31.42
CA GLU A 575 -46.79 -9.12 31.79
C GLU A 575 -46.80 -9.31 33.31
N CYS A 576 -46.02 -8.54 34.07
CA CYS A 576 -46.00 -8.61 35.53
C CYS A 576 -47.36 -8.23 36.13
N ALA A 577 -47.96 -7.13 35.67
CA ALA A 577 -49.28 -6.68 36.09
C ALA A 577 -50.36 -7.71 35.74
N ALA A 578 -50.36 -8.22 34.50
CA ALA A 578 -51.34 -9.22 34.08
C ALA A 578 -51.22 -10.54 34.83
N ALA A 579 -49.98 -11.01 35.09
CA ALA A 579 -49.73 -12.19 35.89
C ALA A 579 -50.25 -12.02 37.32
N LYS A 580 -50.04 -10.85 37.92
CA LYS A 580 -50.51 -10.51 39.27
C LYS A 580 -52.04 -10.42 39.33
N LEU A 581 -52.70 -9.79 38.35
CA LEU A 581 -54.16 -9.77 38.23
C LEU A 581 -54.75 -11.18 38.08
N SER A 582 -54.09 -12.07 37.32
CA SER A 582 -54.50 -13.48 37.20
C SER A 582 -54.39 -14.22 38.52
N GLU A 583 -53.35 -13.94 39.31
CA GLU A 583 -53.18 -14.47 40.66
C GLU A 583 -54.31 -14.00 41.59
N TRP A 584 -54.62 -12.70 41.59
CA TRP A 584 -55.72 -12.11 42.38
C TRP A 584 -57.08 -12.70 41.99
N LYS A 585 -57.36 -12.83 40.68
CA LYS A 585 -58.55 -13.50 40.17
C LYS A 585 -58.69 -14.93 40.69
N LYS A 586 -57.60 -15.71 40.73
CA LYS A 586 -57.60 -17.08 41.27
C LYS A 586 -57.83 -17.14 42.78
N LYS A 587 -57.43 -16.09 43.51
CA LYS A 587 -57.71 -15.92 44.95
C LYS A 587 -59.12 -15.39 45.23
N GLY A 588 -59.90 -15.09 44.20
CA GLY A 588 -61.28 -14.61 44.30
C GLY A 588 -61.43 -13.09 44.32
N ASP A 589 -60.34 -12.33 44.17
CA ASP A 589 -60.42 -10.88 44.02
C ASP A 589 -60.72 -10.51 42.58
N THR A 590 -61.83 -9.79 42.40
CA THR A 590 -62.26 -9.22 41.12
C THR A 590 -62.53 -7.73 41.25
N VAL A 591 -62.04 -7.10 42.32
CA VAL A 591 -62.29 -5.69 42.63
C VAL A 591 -61.11 -4.82 42.26
N HIS A 592 -59.88 -5.25 42.56
CA HIS A 592 -58.70 -4.41 42.42
C HIS A 592 -58.09 -4.48 41.03
N TYR A 593 -58.06 -3.35 40.33
CA TYR A 593 -57.38 -3.21 39.05
C TYR A 593 -55.92 -2.77 39.22
N ILE A 594 -55.12 -2.96 38.16
CA ILE A 594 -53.77 -2.40 38.06
C ILE A 594 -53.72 -1.51 36.81
N SER A 595 -53.27 -0.27 36.98
CA SER A 595 -52.99 0.65 35.88
C SER A 595 -51.52 0.52 35.45
N VAL A 596 -51.27 0.45 34.15
CA VAL A 596 -49.91 0.37 33.57
C VAL A 596 -49.69 1.47 32.54
N ASN A 597 -48.49 2.03 32.55
CA ASN A 597 -48.08 3.07 31.62
C ASN A 597 -47.81 2.50 30.21
N ILE A 598 -48.08 3.31 29.18
CA ILE A 598 -47.69 3.07 27.79
C ILE A 598 -46.88 4.27 27.31
N SER A 599 -45.60 4.05 26.99
CA SER A 599 -44.74 5.10 26.47
C SER A 599 -45.12 5.48 25.05
N THR A 600 -44.94 6.75 24.71
CA THR A 600 -45.17 7.27 23.34
C THR A 600 -44.47 6.45 22.27
N LYS A 601 -43.25 5.97 22.59
CA LYS A 601 -42.41 5.22 21.65
C LYS A 601 -42.95 3.83 21.34
N ASP A 602 -43.79 3.25 22.19
CA ASP A 602 -44.33 1.91 21.97
C ASP A 602 -45.22 1.87 20.73
N PHE A 603 -46.03 2.91 20.50
CA PHE A 603 -46.86 3.06 19.30
C PHE A 603 -46.05 3.11 17.98
N TYR A 604 -44.76 3.44 18.06
CA TYR A 604 -43.86 3.45 16.93
C TYR A 604 -43.04 2.16 16.79
N LEU A 605 -42.72 1.50 17.90
CA LEU A 605 -41.80 0.37 17.95
C LEU A 605 -42.50 -0.99 17.88
N ILE A 606 -43.75 -1.10 18.33
CA ILE A 606 -44.51 -2.35 18.41
C ILE A 606 -45.98 -2.17 18.04
N ASP A 607 -46.67 -3.28 17.75
CA ASP A 607 -48.14 -3.32 17.69
C ASP A 607 -48.71 -3.45 19.11
N VAL A 608 -48.92 -2.31 19.76
CA VAL A 608 -49.44 -2.22 21.14
C VAL A 608 -50.76 -3.00 21.30
N TYR A 609 -51.64 -2.95 20.29
CA TYR A 609 -52.93 -3.64 20.33
C TYR A 609 -52.74 -5.16 20.36
N GLU A 610 -51.96 -5.71 19.44
CA GLU A 610 -51.70 -7.15 19.37
C GLU A 610 -51.02 -7.64 20.65
N VAL A 611 -49.99 -6.92 21.11
CA VAL A 611 -49.21 -7.30 22.29
C VAL A 611 -50.07 -7.34 23.54
N ILE A 612 -50.76 -6.25 23.89
CA ILE A 612 -51.52 -6.18 25.15
C ILE A 612 -52.71 -7.14 25.12
N THR A 613 -53.43 -7.26 23.99
CA THR A 613 -54.53 -8.22 23.89
C THR A 613 -54.05 -9.67 24.01
N SER A 614 -52.85 -9.98 23.51
CA SER A 614 -52.24 -11.31 23.68
C SER A 614 -51.89 -11.61 25.15
N ILE A 615 -51.38 -10.62 25.90
CA ILE A 615 -51.06 -10.74 27.32
C ILE A 615 -52.33 -11.04 28.13
N VAL A 616 -53.39 -10.29 27.90
CA VAL A 616 -54.68 -10.51 28.59
C VAL A 616 -55.24 -11.90 28.31
N LYS A 617 -55.18 -12.37 27.05
CA LYS A 617 -55.59 -13.74 26.68
C LYS A 617 -54.71 -14.80 27.36
N LYS A 618 -53.39 -14.59 27.39
CA LYS A 618 -52.42 -15.50 27.99
C LYS A 618 -52.66 -15.71 29.49
N TYR A 619 -53.01 -14.65 30.22
CA TYR A 619 -53.20 -14.69 31.67
C TYR A 619 -54.67 -14.87 32.11
N ASP A 620 -55.61 -14.93 31.16
CA ASP A 620 -57.06 -15.04 31.40
C ASP A 620 -57.56 -14.01 32.42
N ILE A 621 -57.35 -12.73 32.14
CA ILE A 621 -57.86 -11.62 32.97
C ILE A 621 -58.93 -10.84 32.21
N GLU A 622 -59.83 -10.17 32.92
CA GLU A 622 -60.78 -9.27 32.29
C GLU A 622 -60.04 -7.99 31.82
N PRO A 623 -60.18 -7.55 30.55
CA PRO A 623 -59.44 -6.39 30.03
C PRO A 623 -59.62 -5.12 30.87
N LYS A 624 -60.81 -4.92 31.45
CA LYS A 624 -61.12 -3.77 32.32
C LYS A 624 -60.27 -3.69 33.60
N MET A 625 -59.66 -4.79 34.03
CA MET A 625 -58.85 -4.88 35.25
C MET A 625 -57.40 -4.48 35.03
N LEU A 626 -56.93 -4.47 33.77
CA LEU A 626 -55.64 -3.92 33.38
C LEU A 626 -55.90 -2.57 32.71
N LYS A 627 -55.81 -1.49 33.48
CA LYS A 627 -56.04 -0.15 32.93
C LYS A 627 -54.78 0.36 32.24
N LEU A 628 -54.95 1.16 31.18
CA LEU A 628 -53.85 1.63 30.35
C LEU A 628 -53.72 3.15 30.49
N GLU A 629 -52.59 3.60 31.03
CA GLU A 629 -52.28 5.00 31.23
C GLU A 629 -51.47 5.54 30.05
N ILE A 630 -51.90 6.68 29.50
CA ILE A 630 -51.26 7.31 28.35
C ILE A 630 -51.14 8.80 28.64
N THR A 631 -49.92 9.33 28.59
CA THR A 631 -49.67 10.75 28.85
C THR A 631 -50.25 11.63 27.75
N GLU A 632 -50.66 12.86 28.10
CA GLU A 632 -51.16 13.86 27.14
C GLU A 632 -50.17 14.08 25.97
N THR A 633 -48.88 14.16 26.28
CA THR A 633 -47.82 14.40 25.29
C THR A 633 -47.69 13.24 24.30
N ALA A 634 -47.86 11.99 24.76
CA ALA A 634 -47.79 10.82 23.90
C ALA A 634 -48.83 10.87 22.77
N LEU A 635 -49.99 11.42 23.09
CA LEU A 635 -51.13 11.48 22.18
C LEU A 635 -50.97 12.54 21.09
N MET A 636 -50.24 13.61 21.36
CA MET A 636 -50.08 14.76 20.44
C MET A 636 -49.07 14.49 19.30
N SER A 637 -48.21 13.48 19.42
CA SER A 637 -47.14 13.19 18.45
C SER A 637 -47.64 12.69 17.09
N ASP A 638 -48.69 11.85 17.06
CA ASP A 638 -49.39 11.37 15.85
C ASP A 638 -50.87 11.10 16.18
N LEU A 639 -51.61 12.19 16.43
CA LEU A 639 -52.95 12.19 17.02
C LEU A 639 -53.93 11.22 16.35
N LYS A 640 -53.98 11.19 15.01
CA LYS A 640 -54.95 10.36 14.28
C LYS A 640 -54.66 8.86 14.44
N LYS A 641 -53.41 8.45 14.24
CA LYS A 641 -53.02 7.05 14.30
C LYS A 641 -53.17 6.50 15.72
N ASN A 642 -52.70 7.26 16.72
CA ASN A 642 -52.76 6.82 18.11
C ASN A 642 -54.22 6.74 18.61
N MET A 643 -55.10 7.66 18.18
CA MET A 643 -56.53 7.60 18.51
C MET A 643 -57.23 6.33 18.00
N GLU A 644 -56.88 5.81 16.81
CA GLU A 644 -57.48 4.58 16.28
C GLU A 644 -57.08 3.34 17.11
N VAL A 645 -55.82 3.27 17.53
CA VAL A 645 -55.32 2.18 18.39
C VAL A 645 -55.99 2.23 19.76
N ILE A 646 -56.08 3.42 20.36
CA ILE A 646 -56.72 3.62 21.67
C ILE A 646 -58.20 3.24 21.63
N LYS A 647 -58.91 3.66 20.57
CA LYS A 647 -60.30 3.25 20.36
C LYS A 647 -60.43 1.74 20.25
N SER A 648 -59.53 1.10 19.50
CA SER A 648 -59.53 -0.37 19.34
C SER A 648 -59.28 -1.09 20.67
N LEU A 649 -58.38 -0.59 21.51
CA LEU A 649 -58.14 -1.11 22.86
C LEU A 649 -59.38 -0.95 23.75
N ARG A 650 -60.01 0.23 23.74
CA ARG A 650 -61.23 0.47 24.50
C ARG A 650 -62.38 -0.42 24.04
N ASP A 651 -62.60 -0.56 22.74
CA ASP A 651 -63.63 -1.42 22.15
C ASP A 651 -63.40 -2.90 22.48
N TYR A 652 -62.15 -3.33 22.66
CA TYR A 652 -61.80 -4.67 23.16
C TYR A 652 -62.19 -4.86 24.65
N GLY A 653 -62.28 -3.77 25.42
CA GLY A 653 -62.76 -3.76 26.81
C GLY A 653 -61.77 -3.18 27.82
N PHE A 654 -60.64 -2.61 27.38
CA PHE A 654 -59.70 -1.92 28.27
C PHE A 654 -60.27 -0.60 28.77
N LYS A 655 -59.84 -0.18 29.96
CA LYS A 655 -60.08 1.17 30.47
C LYS A 655 -58.87 2.04 30.18
N ILE A 656 -59.11 3.17 29.51
CA ILE A 656 -58.05 4.10 29.10
C ILE A 656 -58.02 5.28 30.04
N GLU A 657 -56.85 5.56 30.61
CA GLU A 657 -56.60 6.66 31.53
C GLU A 657 -55.66 7.67 30.87
N ILE A 658 -56.02 8.96 30.92
CA ILE A 658 -55.20 10.05 30.40
C ILE A 658 -54.39 10.60 31.54
N ASP A 659 -53.06 10.50 31.43
CA ASP A 659 -52.12 10.90 32.45
C ASP A 659 -51.52 12.30 32.19
N ASP A 660 -51.03 12.95 33.25
CA ASP A 660 -50.43 14.28 33.24
C ASP A 660 -51.29 15.39 32.58
N PHE A 661 -52.62 15.29 32.68
CA PHE A 661 -53.52 16.22 32.01
C PHE A 661 -53.35 17.66 32.52
N GLY A 662 -53.11 18.60 31.59
CA GLY A 662 -52.93 20.03 31.90
C GLY A 662 -51.47 20.50 31.94
N SER A 663 -50.52 19.61 31.66
CA SER A 663 -49.09 19.95 31.47
C SER A 663 -48.77 20.45 30.04
N GLY A 664 -49.66 20.21 29.06
CA GLY A 664 -49.49 20.53 27.65
C GLY A 664 -50.28 21.74 27.12
N TYR A 665 -49.91 22.27 25.95
CA TYR A 665 -50.48 23.49 25.36
C TYR A 665 -51.82 23.30 24.57
N SER A 666 -52.46 22.12 24.55
CA SER A 666 -53.64 21.86 23.67
C SER A 666 -54.66 20.83 24.16
N SER A 667 -54.83 20.68 25.48
CA SER A 667 -55.56 19.58 26.11
C SER A 667 -57.08 19.53 25.80
N LEU A 668 -57.75 20.69 25.64
CA LEU A 668 -59.21 20.75 25.51
C LEU A 668 -59.74 20.29 24.14
N ASN A 669 -59.03 20.61 23.05
CA ASN A 669 -59.48 20.24 21.70
C ASN A 669 -59.42 18.74 21.45
N MET A 670 -58.52 18.05 22.16
CA MET A 670 -58.33 16.61 22.06
C MET A 670 -59.41 15.84 22.82
N LEU A 671 -59.81 16.33 23.99
CA LEU A 671 -60.82 15.68 24.84
C LEU A 671 -62.14 15.40 24.14
N LYS A 672 -62.48 16.20 23.11
CA LYS A 672 -63.71 16.01 22.32
C LYS A 672 -63.70 14.74 21.47
N ASP A 673 -62.53 14.29 21.04
CA ASP A 673 -62.36 13.21 20.05
C ASP A 673 -61.77 11.93 20.68
N ILE A 674 -61.13 12.02 21.85
CA ILE A 674 -60.53 10.86 22.50
C ILE A 674 -61.58 9.96 23.16
N SER A 675 -61.42 8.65 22.93
CA SER A 675 -62.16 7.61 23.63
C SER A 675 -61.41 7.21 24.91
N ALA A 676 -61.52 8.02 25.95
CA ALA A 676 -60.95 7.74 27.29
C ALA A 676 -62.05 7.53 28.34
N ASP A 677 -61.70 6.87 29.44
CA ASP A 677 -62.61 6.58 30.55
C ASP A 677 -62.24 7.32 31.83
N VAL A 678 -60.94 7.63 32.02
CA VAL A 678 -60.41 8.25 33.23
C VAL A 678 -59.49 9.41 32.87
N LEU A 679 -59.55 10.49 33.65
CA LEU A 679 -58.68 11.66 33.56
C LEU A 679 -57.88 11.77 34.86
N LYS A 680 -56.55 11.65 34.77
CA LYS A 680 -55.64 11.82 35.90
C LYS A 680 -55.09 13.25 35.88
N ILE A 681 -55.15 13.93 37.03
CA ILE A 681 -54.73 15.33 37.18
C ILE A 681 -53.64 15.42 38.25
N ASP A 682 -52.46 15.91 37.88
CA ASP A 682 -51.34 16.11 38.81
C ASP A 682 -51.49 17.43 39.60
N MET A 683 -51.40 17.33 40.93
CA MET A 683 -51.35 18.47 41.85
C MET A 683 -50.13 19.39 41.64
N ALA A 684 -49.10 18.96 40.90
CA ALA A 684 -48.02 19.83 40.44
C ALA A 684 -48.54 21.05 39.65
N PHE A 685 -49.71 20.93 39.01
CA PHE A 685 -50.41 22.05 38.37
C PHE A 685 -50.58 23.27 39.29
N LEU A 686 -50.85 23.04 40.59
CA LEU A 686 -51.01 24.11 41.58
C LEU A 686 -49.67 24.71 42.05
N ARG A 687 -48.56 23.97 41.95
CA ARG A 687 -47.23 24.46 42.36
C ARG A 687 -46.63 25.47 41.36
N ALA A 688 -47.13 25.49 40.13
CA ALA A 688 -46.57 26.29 39.04
C ALA A 688 -47.06 27.75 38.96
N THR A 689 -47.94 28.21 39.87
CA THR A 689 -48.55 29.54 39.78
C THR A 689 -48.35 30.39 41.05
N GLU A 690 -47.98 31.66 40.88
CA GLU A 690 -47.91 32.66 41.97
C GLU A 690 -49.29 33.00 42.57
N ASN A 691 -50.38 32.51 41.97
CA ASN A 691 -51.76 32.81 42.35
C ASN A 691 -52.56 31.52 42.60
N GLU A 692 -52.48 31.04 43.84
CA GLU A 692 -53.08 29.79 44.34
C GLU A 692 -54.60 29.72 44.12
N VAL A 693 -55.31 30.85 44.20
CA VAL A 693 -56.77 30.93 44.00
C VAL A 693 -57.17 30.61 42.56
N LYS A 694 -56.45 31.17 41.57
CA LYS A 694 -56.72 30.86 40.15
C LYS A 694 -56.40 29.40 39.82
N GLY A 695 -55.38 28.82 40.45
CA GLY A 695 -55.06 27.40 40.30
C GLY A 695 -56.23 26.52 40.75
N GLN A 696 -56.84 26.85 41.90
CA GLN A 696 -58.02 26.15 42.42
C GLN A 696 -59.25 26.27 41.52
N ASP A 697 -59.56 27.47 41.00
CA ASP A 697 -60.69 27.68 40.08
C ASP A 697 -60.56 26.84 38.79
N ILE A 698 -59.33 26.74 38.25
CA ILE A 698 -59.07 25.93 37.05
C ILE A 698 -59.22 24.44 37.38
N LEU A 699 -58.69 24.00 38.51
CA LEU A 699 -58.78 22.61 38.95
C LEU A 699 -60.23 22.16 39.14
N GLU A 700 -61.06 22.98 39.81
CA GLU A 700 -62.50 22.72 39.95
C GLU A 700 -63.19 22.62 38.58
N THR A 701 -62.82 23.51 37.65
CA THR A 701 -63.37 23.49 36.28
C THR A 701 -63.00 22.22 35.53
N ILE A 702 -61.75 21.74 35.64
CA ILE A 702 -61.29 20.50 34.99
C ILE A 702 -62.00 19.28 35.58
N ILE A 703 -62.11 19.20 36.92
CA ILE A 703 -62.83 18.12 37.60
C ILE A 703 -64.29 18.08 37.13
N SER A 704 -64.96 19.24 37.09
CA SER A 704 -66.34 19.36 36.58
C SER A 704 -66.47 18.97 35.11
N LEU A 705 -65.49 19.33 34.28
CA LEU A 705 -65.46 18.98 32.86
C LEU A 705 -65.33 17.48 32.65
N GLY A 706 -64.41 16.82 33.36
CA GLY A 706 -64.24 15.36 33.30
C GLY A 706 -65.56 14.63 33.59
N GLY A 707 -66.25 15.03 34.66
CA GLY A 707 -67.57 14.49 34.99
C GLY A 707 -68.63 14.72 33.90
N LYS A 708 -68.66 15.90 33.27
CA LYS A 708 -69.58 16.21 32.15
C LYS A 708 -69.29 15.40 30.88
N LEU A 709 -68.02 15.02 30.67
CA LEU A 709 -67.60 14.15 29.56
C LEU A 709 -67.82 12.67 29.85
N GLY A 710 -68.33 12.33 31.05
CA GLY A 710 -68.54 10.95 31.48
C GLY A 710 -67.24 10.22 31.81
N MET A 711 -66.18 10.96 32.14
CA MET A 711 -64.89 10.43 32.57
C MET A 711 -64.79 10.48 34.09
N GLU A 712 -64.20 9.45 34.69
CA GLU A 712 -63.83 9.46 36.10
C GLU A 712 -62.57 10.31 36.30
N VAL A 713 -62.48 11.09 37.38
CA VAL A 713 -61.33 11.96 37.62
C VAL A 713 -60.54 11.44 38.82
N ILE A 714 -59.26 11.18 38.58
CA ILE A 714 -58.28 10.80 39.61
C ILE A 714 -57.37 12.00 39.84
N THR A 715 -57.13 12.37 41.10
CA THR A 715 -56.17 13.43 41.43
C THR A 715 -54.92 12.83 42.05
N GLU A 716 -53.78 13.20 41.48
CA GLU A 716 -52.47 12.66 41.83
C GLU A 716 -51.64 13.65 42.64
N GLY A 717 -50.67 13.16 43.41
CA GLY A 717 -49.82 14.03 44.22
C GLY A 717 -50.52 14.63 45.44
N VAL A 718 -51.57 13.98 45.96
CA VAL A 718 -52.21 14.39 47.22
C VAL A 718 -51.27 14.10 48.40
N GLU A 719 -50.77 15.14 49.06
CA GLU A 719 -49.77 15.04 50.14
C GLU A 719 -50.35 15.42 51.52
N THR A 720 -51.43 16.19 51.56
CA THR A 720 -52.00 16.74 52.81
C THR A 720 -53.51 16.50 52.94
N ASP A 721 -53.99 16.52 54.19
CA ASP A 721 -55.42 16.44 54.53
C ASP A 721 -56.22 17.62 53.94
N LYS A 722 -55.65 18.82 53.94
CA LYS A 722 -56.26 20.02 53.35
C LYS A 722 -56.52 19.86 51.85
N GLN A 723 -55.56 19.29 51.12
CA GLN A 723 -55.73 19.00 49.68
C GLN A 723 -56.84 17.99 49.46
N LEU A 724 -56.88 16.91 50.26
CA LEU A 724 -57.93 15.90 50.16
C LEU A 724 -59.34 16.49 50.36
N ILE A 725 -59.52 17.32 51.40
CA ILE A 725 -60.82 17.97 51.69
C ILE A 725 -61.22 18.88 50.51
N MET A 726 -60.31 19.74 50.07
CA MET A 726 -60.54 20.66 48.95
C MET A 726 -60.96 19.92 47.67
N LEU A 727 -60.22 18.88 47.28
CA LEU A 727 -60.51 18.11 46.07
C LEU A 727 -61.82 17.32 46.18
N THR A 728 -62.15 16.86 47.39
CA THR A 728 -63.45 16.21 47.67
C THR A 728 -64.61 17.19 47.49
N GLU A 729 -64.47 18.42 47.98
CA GLU A 729 -65.47 19.49 47.81
C GLU A 729 -65.65 19.89 46.33
N MET A 730 -64.58 19.83 45.54
CA MET A 730 -64.60 20.04 44.08
C MET A 730 -65.24 18.88 43.30
N GLY A 731 -65.61 17.77 43.97
CA GLY A 731 -66.28 16.62 43.36
C GLY A 731 -65.35 15.50 42.87
N CYS A 732 -64.07 15.49 43.27
CA CYS A 732 -63.19 14.35 43.04
C CYS A 732 -63.47 13.23 44.06
N HIS A 733 -63.37 11.97 43.61
CA HIS A 733 -63.73 10.81 44.43
C HIS A 733 -62.62 9.73 44.49
N ILE A 734 -61.59 9.85 43.65
CA ILE A 734 -60.45 8.94 43.63
C ILE A 734 -59.16 9.76 43.72
N PHE A 735 -58.29 9.32 44.62
CA PHE A 735 -57.08 10.04 44.98
C PHE A 735 -55.88 9.10 44.95
N GLN A 736 -54.75 9.66 44.53
CA GLN A 736 -53.45 9.01 44.57
C GLN A 736 -52.43 10.00 45.14
N GLY A 737 -51.62 9.57 46.11
CA GLY A 737 -50.60 10.45 46.67
C GLY A 737 -50.03 9.97 48.00
N TYR A 738 -48.96 10.66 48.43
CA TYR A 738 -48.18 10.28 49.61
C TYR A 738 -48.93 10.46 50.92
N TYR A 739 -50.04 11.22 50.92
CA TYR A 739 -50.95 11.27 52.06
C TYR A 739 -51.46 9.88 52.46
N PHE A 740 -51.79 9.04 51.48
CA PHE A 740 -52.31 7.69 51.69
C PHE A 740 -51.20 6.64 51.73
N SER A 741 -50.38 6.62 50.67
CA SER A 741 -49.24 5.72 50.58
C SER A 741 -48.27 6.18 49.50
N LYS A 742 -46.98 5.96 49.78
CA LYS A 742 -45.97 5.92 48.72
C LYS A 742 -46.18 4.66 47.87
N PRO A 743 -45.55 4.58 46.68
CA PRO A 743 -45.42 3.31 45.96
C PRO A 743 -44.75 2.28 46.87
N ILE A 744 -45.40 1.13 47.03
CA ILE A 744 -44.97 0.04 47.92
C ILE A 744 -44.82 -1.28 47.15
N PRO A 745 -44.03 -2.25 47.64
CA PRO A 745 -43.97 -3.58 47.05
C PRO A 745 -45.36 -4.23 46.97
N VAL A 746 -45.55 -5.10 45.98
CA VAL A 746 -46.85 -5.77 45.75
C VAL A 746 -47.33 -6.52 46.98
N GLU A 747 -46.43 -7.20 47.69
CA GLU A 747 -46.76 -7.96 48.89
C GLU A 747 -47.26 -7.06 50.04
N GLU A 748 -46.72 -5.84 50.14
CA GLU A 748 -47.15 -4.86 51.14
C GLU A 748 -48.52 -4.26 50.76
N PHE A 749 -48.77 -4.03 49.47
CA PHE A 749 -50.07 -3.61 48.96
C PHE A 749 -51.16 -4.64 49.27
N GLU A 750 -50.91 -5.92 48.96
CA GLU A 750 -51.83 -7.03 49.24
C GLU A 750 -52.18 -7.09 50.74
N GLN A 751 -51.19 -6.89 51.63
CA GLN A 751 -51.42 -6.90 53.08
C GLN A 751 -52.27 -5.73 53.56
N LYS A 752 -52.01 -4.52 53.04
CA LYS A 752 -52.60 -3.28 53.54
C LYS A 752 -53.99 -2.98 52.97
N TYR A 753 -54.25 -3.39 51.73
CA TYR A 753 -55.43 -2.94 50.98
C TYR A 753 -56.37 -4.05 50.53
N MET A 754 -55.96 -5.33 50.56
CA MET A 754 -56.79 -6.44 50.04
C MET A 754 -57.33 -7.40 51.12
N ASN A 755 -56.94 -7.25 52.39
CA ASN A 755 -57.31 -8.14 53.49
C ASN A 755 -58.51 -7.65 54.33
N GLU A 756 -59.35 -6.74 53.81
CA GLU A 756 -60.56 -6.24 54.51
C GLU A 756 -61.84 -6.97 54.11
#